data_AF-A0A9P7HAB6-F1
#
_entry.id   AF-A0A9P7HAB6-F1
#
_cell.length_a   1.000
_cell.length_b   1.000
_cell.length_c   1.000
_cell.angle_alpha   90.00
_cell.angle_beta   90.00
_cell.angle_gamma   90.00
#
_symmetry.space_group_name_H-M   'P 1'
#
loop_
_entity.id
_entity.type
_entity.pdbx_description
1 polymer ?
#
loop_
_entity_poly.entity_id
_entity_poly.type
_entity_poly.pdbx_seq_one_letter_code
_entity_poly.pdbx_strand_id
1 'polypeptide(L)'
;MSKMADNFSLFTSMRYDTELQQLQSHGLDGQGWNFENKSPLYMLDFHRDRLLRAATHWKWQPSIDRLSGANGLSTLAQLISDSVGSTPQSPLKVRIVVSSQGDIKVEQSSTPEVPLQNLLPVRLPHPSCVPLDGEPRKTSGYTLIVDQAPTSRSEYTHFKTTKRDMYDAARRRAGITYADPIEVLVVNQDDGFVMEGTFTTPYFWRDGGWVTPPVAAHFSRDEGDGGQDGTSRRWALERGLASEQVVDVKSLVHGEECWISFTLTLNDELDSHQRHLEQGWVNLSGRWPKVPVEVMTSESQESAIAEGRRLYGAKRYKPALMHFTKAMQLCACGRNERRPRCSCKNFEKVAAEGGSIFNEAMYTCECMVRKTFSKCDNKLHMQALDYRAATFEEIKELERAQKDAEWMLELAPRLPDGYLRLGKISRIQKKNEFAWKVYSAGIEVGNKHNLAESPKFQKLRAARQPLHTRYYRRDPLRNPQEIVQRIFNYLDFASLVRCTGVSKDWGQYLAGRGNERLWRTLIFVENVGPARPPGMKSLRKLISYSGNDVRQIIIENVLRFRLSQQKLLALIQGSKNLERLELRGSTEEDLSIPEAKGILSKLSHVFLQDIIISKPHILKPLLQHASESLQSLHIDGLPQSSSPSENWFPHLPKLQYLRLEEHSKPSPFRLNTWYLAMKTPRVQQLYLKDVQLLGVLPPDAILDDHWPELKALTVHGPNDSDLNTAQTVQQLTSLRGGRMLQYIDFDFRWKPNDEGPLGLIVLSEMLNQEPELLATDRFDKHCQYTDLRSLRLRRAMIPPLKLQKVLSDALASNKLHTLDLAFPLDPQGAPEGAASTRHIHDHAWLRGEPGIRCIGLSEFRFRAYPKTDDEMYLPSFLASFPNLEVLEINSSHYDHRELCIVVEAILKVTRLKKIYQKTVHGEWGDQLRKVVGKHGVELVWGDRPRQWPLEVEE
;
A
#
# COMPACT_ATOMS: atom_id res chain seq x y z
N MET A 1 22.21 45.85 5.97
CA MET A 1 23.47 45.14 6.31
C MET A 1 23.68 44.05 5.29
N SER A 2 24.66 44.27 4.39
CA SER A 2 25.13 43.30 3.40
C SER A 2 25.57 42.02 4.11
N LYS A 3 24.84 40.91 3.94
CA LYS A 3 25.31 39.59 4.36
C LYS A 3 26.43 39.23 3.38
N MET A 4 27.67 39.12 3.89
CA MET A 4 28.77 38.49 3.17
C MET A 4 28.26 37.19 2.55
N ALA A 5 28.43 37.04 1.24
CA ALA A 5 28.10 35.81 0.54
C ALA A 5 29.06 34.73 1.04
N ASP A 6 28.58 33.81 1.89
CA ASP A 6 29.34 32.62 2.26
C ASP A 6 29.64 31.82 0.98
N ASN A 7 30.91 31.77 0.59
CA ASN A 7 31.38 31.11 -0.62
C ASN A 7 31.51 29.59 -0.36
N PHE A 8 30.42 28.84 -0.48
CA PHE A 8 30.41 27.39 -0.36
C PHE A 8 29.57 26.75 -1.47
N SER A 9 29.78 25.45 -1.68
CA SER A 9 29.01 24.64 -2.63
C SER A 9 28.34 23.47 -1.90
N LEU A 10 27.28 22.94 -2.49
CA LEU A 10 26.66 21.69 -2.07
C LEU A 10 27.41 20.53 -2.69
N PHE A 11 27.53 19.41 -2.00
CA PHE A 11 28.10 18.23 -2.64
C PHE A 11 27.50 16.93 -2.13
N THR A 12 27.61 15.91 -2.98
CA THR A 12 27.36 14.53 -2.60
C THR A 12 28.42 13.61 -3.20
N SER A 13 28.60 12.44 -2.61
CA SER A 13 29.52 11.42 -3.11
C SER A 13 28.78 10.09 -3.13
N MET A 14 28.90 9.38 -4.25
CA MET A 14 28.13 8.17 -4.57
C MET A 14 28.98 7.18 -5.37
N ARG A 15 28.56 5.91 -5.39
CA ARG A 15 29.34 4.81 -5.97
C ARG A 15 28.87 4.61 -7.39
N TYR A 16 29.83 4.51 -8.30
CA TYR A 16 29.60 3.99 -9.64
C TYR A 16 30.13 2.56 -9.66
N ASP A 17 29.25 1.59 -9.87
CA ASP A 17 29.58 0.17 -9.86
C ASP A 17 28.70 -0.59 -10.85
N THR A 18 29.32 -1.28 -11.80
CA THR A 18 28.63 -2.05 -12.84
C THR A 18 27.90 -3.26 -12.28
N GLU A 19 28.32 -3.79 -11.12
CA GLU A 19 27.60 -4.88 -10.45
C GLU A 19 26.16 -4.48 -10.05
N LEU A 20 25.90 -3.19 -9.82
CA LEU A 20 24.56 -2.67 -9.50
C LEU A 20 23.57 -2.83 -10.66
N GLN A 21 24.03 -3.10 -11.88
CA GLN A 21 23.14 -3.40 -13.01
C GLN A 21 22.63 -4.86 -12.97
N GLN A 22 23.22 -5.71 -12.12
CA GLN A 22 22.94 -7.14 -12.03
C GLN A 22 22.10 -7.51 -10.79
N LEU A 23 21.45 -6.54 -10.13
CA LEU A 23 20.69 -6.77 -8.89
C LEU A 23 19.60 -7.84 -9.03
N GLN A 24 18.87 -7.83 -10.14
CA GLN A 24 17.84 -8.84 -10.44
C GLN A 24 18.42 -10.26 -10.60
N SER A 25 19.61 -10.38 -11.18
CA SER A 25 20.33 -11.65 -11.31
C SER A 25 20.79 -12.20 -9.96
N HIS A 26 20.97 -11.33 -8.95
CA HIS A 26 21.34 -11.68 -7.58
C HIS A 26 20.12 -11.88 -6.66
N GLY A 27 18.89 -11.81 -7.18
CA GLY A 27 17.67 -12.04 -6.42
C GLY A 27 17.33 -10.92 -5.42
N LEU A 28 17.88 -9.71 -5.61
CA LEU A 28 17.57 -8.52 -4.81
C LEU A 28 16.43 -7.74 -5.49
N ASP A 29 15.33 -7.51 -4.76
CA ASP A 29 14.15 -6.78 -5.22
C ASP A 29 13.78 -5.67 -4.21
N GLY A 30 13.26 -4.54 -4.69
CA GLY A 30 13.02 -3.33 -3.88
C GLY A 30 12.51 -2.14 -4.69
N GLN A 31 12.35 -0.98 -4.03
CA GLN A 31 11.91 0.28 -4.67
C GLN A 31 13.04 1.31 -4.71
N GLY A 32 13.03 2.25 -5.66
CA GLY A 32 14.07 3.28 -5.81
C GLY A 32 15.08 2.98 -6.92
N TRP A 33 15.97 3.95 -7.16
CA TRP A 33 16.69 4.09 -8.43
C TRP A 33 17.30 2.80 -9.00
N ASN A 34 18.09 2.06 -8.21
CA ASN A 34 18.79 0.86 -8.69
C ASN A 34 17.87 -0.35 -8.95
N PHE A 35 16.67 -0.38 -8.36
CA PHE A 35 15.71 -1.46 -8.59
C PHE A 35 14.80 -1.17 -9.79
N GLU A 36 14.51 0.11 -10.02
CA GLU A 36 13.66 0.60 -11.12
C GLU A 36 14.44 0.83 -12.42
N ASN A 37 15.76 1.04 -12.33
CA ASN A 37 16.62 1.34 -13.47
C ASN A 37 17.86 0.44 -13.46
N LYS A 38 18.23 -0.11 -14.63
CA LYS A 38 19.50 -0.83 -14.82
C LYS A 38 20.67 0.15 -14.85
N SER A 39 21.02 0.69 -13.68
CA SER A 39 21.99 1.77 -13.54
C SER A 39 23.16 1.38 -12.64
N PRO A 40 24.41 1.75 -13.01
CA PRO A 40 25.58 1.57 -12.16
C PRO A 40 25.67 2.62 -11.04
N LEU A 41 24.74 3.57 -10.99
CA LEU A 41 24.75 4.70 -10.06
C LEU A 41 24.04 4.33 -8.77
N TYR A 42 24.78 4.18 -7.66
CA TYR A 42 24.21 3.82 -6.37
C TYR A 42 23.31 4.92 -5.80
N MET A 43 22.01 4.63 -5.64
CA MET A 43 20.97 5.47 -5.00
C MET A 43 20.87 6.90 -5.54
N LEU A 44 20.92 7.07 -6.87
CA LEU A 44 20.97 8.40 -7.50
C LEU A 44 19.80 9.31 -7.07
N ASP A 45 18.60 8.76 -6.93
CA ASP A 45 17.40 9.42 -6.42
C ASP A 45 17.63 10.04 -5.03
N PHE A 46 18.17 9.28 -4.08
CA PHE A 46 18.50 9.79 -2.74
C PHE A 46 19.58 10.88 -2.78
N HIS A 47 20.60 10.72 -3.63
CA HIS A 47 21.67 11.69 -3.80
C HIS A 47 21.20 13.00 -4.42
N ARG A 48 20.35 12.94 -5.44
CA ARG A 48 19.68 14.11 -6.02
C ARG A 48 18.83 14.81 -4.95
N ASP A 49 17.97 14.06 -4.26
CA ASP A 49 17.05 14.63 -3.27
C ASP A 49 17.80 15.38 -2.15
N ARG A 50 18.94 14.84 -1.71
CA ARG A 50 19.83 15.51 -0.74
C ARG A 50 20.30 16.87 -1.25
N LEU A 51 20.78 16.93 -2.50
CA LEU A 51 21.23 18.18 -3.13
C LEU A 51 20.07 19.17 -3.29
N LEU A 52 18.90 18.68 -3.70
CA LEU A 52 17.70 19.49 -3.91
C LEU A 52 17.17 20.09 -2.60
N ARG A 53 17.10 19.30 -1.51
CA ARG A 53 16.69 19.80 -0.19
C ARG A 53 17.61 20.89 0.31
N ALA A 54 18.92 20.70 0.16
CA ALA A 54 19.91 21.70 0.51
C ALA A 54 19.77 22.98 -0.35
N ALA A 55 19.67 22.85 -1.68
CA ALA A 55 19.47 23.99 -2.57
C ALA A 55 18.18 24.76 -2.24
N THR A 56 17.11 24.05 -1.87
CA THR A 56 15.83 24.63 -1.43
C THR A 56 15.98 25.43 -0.14
N HIS A 57 16.74 24.91 0.84
CA HIS A 57 17.00 25.61 2.11
C HIS A 57 17.67 26.97 1.90
N TRP A 58 18.72 27.02 1.08
CA TRP A 58 19.41 28.27 0.76
C TRP A 58 18.76 29.07 -0.39
N LYS A 59 17.63 28.61 -0.93
CA LYS A 59 16.89 29.25 -2.03
C LYS A 59 17.73 29.46 -3.30
N TRP A 60 18.56 28.48 -3.64
CA TRP A 60 19.40 28.50 -4.85
C TRP A 60 18.57 28.10 -6.07
N GLN A 61 17.74 29.02 -6.56
CA GLN A 61 16.79 28.76 -7.64
C GLN A 61 17.40 28.07 -8.89
N PRO A 62 18.56 28.50 -9.42
CA PRO A 62 19.17 27.82 -10.57
C PRO A 62 19.48 26.34 -10.31
N SER A 63 19.95 26.02 -9.11
CA SER A 63 20.25 24.64 -8.70
C SER A 63 18.98 23.84 -8.43
N ILE A 64 17.93 24.47 -7.90
CA ILE A 64 16.60 23.86 -7.72
C ILE A 64 16.01 23.47 -9.09
N ASP A 65 16.02 24.40 -10.05
CA ASP A 65 15.47 24.17 -11.39
C ASP A 65 16.19 23.02 -12.10
N ARG A 66 17.53 22.94 -11.94
CA ARG A 66 18.35 21.89 -12.56
C ARG A 66 18.19 20.51 -11.91
N LEU A 67 17.83 20.45 -10.62
CA LEU A 67 17.71 19.19 -9.87
C LEU A 67 16.26 18.68 -9.78
N SER A 68 15.26 19.54 -9.97
CA SER A 68 13.85 19.22 -9.74
C SER A 68 13.24 18.25 -10.76
N GLY A 69 12.25 17.47 -10.31
CA GLY A 69 11.46 16.58 -11.17
C GLY A 69 12.23 15.38 -11.75
N ALA A 70 11.58 14.64 -12.65
CA ALA A 70 12.20 13.49 -13.31
C ALA A 70 13.34 13.92 -14.26
N ASN A 71 13.20 15.09 -14.89
CA ASN A 71 14.21 15.65 -15.81
C ASN A 71 15.52 16.00 -15.10
N GLY A 72 15.48 16.52 -13.87
CA GLY A 72 16.69 16.79 -13.10
C GLY A 72 17.45 15.51 -12.76
N LEU A 73 16.73 14.42 -12.50
CA LEU A 73 17.32 13.11 -12.21
C LEU A 73 17.98 12.48 -13.44
N SER A 74 17.31 12.51 -14.60
CA SER A 74 17.86 11.99 -15.86
C SER A 74 19.05 12.83 -16.35
N THR A 75 18.98 14.17 -16.23
CA THR A 75 20.08 15.08 -16.57
C THR A 75 21.31 14.81 -15.71
N LEU A 76 21.11 14.56 -14.42
CA LEU A 76 22.21 14.24 -13.51
C LEU A 76 22.84 12.87 -13.84
N ALA A 77 22.01 11.86 -14.16
CA ALA A 77 22.49 10.55 -14.60
C ALA A 77 23.34 10.66 -15.88
N GLN A 78 22.85 11.41 -16.88
CA GLN A 78 23.55 11.61 -18.14
C GLN A 78 24.88 12.33 -17.94
N LEU A 79 24.89 13.43 -17.17
CA LEU A 79 26.09 14.22 -16.89
C LEU A 79 27.17 13.39 -16.18
N ILE A 80 26.79 12.48 -15.28
CA ILE A 80 27.74 11.54 -14.65
C ILE A 80 28.25 10.52 -15.67
N SER A 81 27.37 10.00 -16.52
CA SER A 81 27.73 9.00 -17.52
C SER A 81 28.71 9.58 -18.56
N ASP A 82 28.47 10.81 -19.01
CA ASP A 82 29.34 11.55 -19.91
C ASP A 82 30.72 11.83 -19.27
N SER A 83 30.74 12.13 -17.96
CA SER A 83 31.99 12.38 -17.22
C SER A 83 32.80 11.11 -16.97
N VAL A 84 32.15 9.96 -16.77
CA VAL A 84 32.84 8.68 -16.57
C VAL A 84 33.36 8.13 -17.92
N GLY A 85 32.62 8.36 -19.01
CA GLY A 85 33.00 7.92 -20.34
C GLY A 85 32.88 6.40 -20.52
N SER A 86 33.99 5.75 -20.90
CA SER A 86 34.04 4.29 -21.09
C SER A 86 33.77 3.53 -19.79
N THR A 87 33.06 2.40 -19.87
CA THR A 87 32.73 1.58 -18.69
C THR A 87 33.99 1.19 -17.91
N PRO A 88 34.17 1.66 -16.66
CA PRO A 88 35.35 1.37 -15.87
C PRO A 88 35.38 -0.10 -15.44
N GLN A 89 36.59 -0.69 -15.38
CA GLN A 89 36.79 -2.08 -14.95
C GLN A 89 36.71 -2.27 -13.43
N SER A 90 36.85 -1.19 -12.66
CA SER A 90 36.72 -1.20 -11.19
C SER A 90 35.73 -0.12 -10.74
N PRO A 91 35.11 -0.29 -9.55
CA PRO A 91 34.19 0.70 -9.02
C PRO A 91 34.84 2.07 -8.82
N LEU A 92 34.07 3.13 -9.05
CA LEU A 92 34.51 4.52 -8.86
C LEU A 92 33.69 5.20 -7.76
N LYS A 93 34.32 6.14 -7.06
CA LYS A 93 33.63 7.15 -6.28
C LYS A 93 33.41 8.36 -7.17
N VAL A 94 32.15 8.76 -7.31
CA VAL A 94 31.72 9.93 -8.05
C VAL A 94 31.29 10.99 -7.06
N ARG A 95 31.96 12.14 -7.07
CA ARG A 95 31.66 13.32 -6.26
C ARG A 95 31.04 14.38 -7.15
N ILE A 96 29.85 14.84 -6.77
CA ILE A 96 29.09 15.85 -7.48
C ILE A 96 29.09 17.11 -6.62
N VAL A 97 29.55 18.22 -7.20
CA VAL A 97 29.59 19.54 -6.54
C VAL A 97 28.67 20.48 -7.29
N VAL A 98 27.73 21.09 -6.58
CA VAL A 98 26.71 22.01 -7.13
C VAL A 98 26.92 23.41 -6.56
N SER A 99 27.12 24.39 -7.45
CA SER A 99 27.26 25.81 -7.09
C SER A 99 25.90 26.46 -6.81
N SER A 100 25.90 27.67 -6.25
CA SER A 100 24.69 28.50 -6.09
C SER A 100 24.08 28.97 -7.40
N GLN A 101 24.86 28.94 -8.48
CA GLN A 101 24.44 29.33 -9.84
C GLN A 101 23.95 28.14 -10.67
N GLY A 102 23.88 26.94 -10.10
CA GLY A 102 23.43 25.74 -10.79
C GLY A 102 24.50 25.04 -11.62
N ASP A 103 25.78 25.40 -11.46
CA ASP A 103 26.89 24.66 -12.09
C ASP A 103 27.10 23.33 -11.38
N ILE A 104 27.26 22.26 -12.16
CA ILE A 104 27.48 20.91 -11.64
C ILE A 104 28.85 20.43 -12.11
N LYS A 105 29.77 20.20 -11.18
CA LYS A 105 31.07 19.59 -11.43
C LYS A 105 31.05 18.14 -10.95
N VAL A 106 31.58 17.24 -11.78
CA VAL A 106 31.77 15.82 -11.42
C VAL A 106 33.27 15.54 -11.28
N GLU A 107 33.61 14.90 -10.18
CA GLU A 107 34.96 14.45 -9.84
C GLU A 107 34.90 12.93 -9.59
N GLN A 108 35.92 12.21 -10.06
CA GLN A 108 35.96 10.75 -9.96
C GLN A 108 37.29 10.27 -9.38
N SER A 109 37.23 9.27 -8.49
CA SER A 109 38.39 8.62 -7.91
C SER A 109 38.15 7.11 -7.78
N SER A 110 39.20 6.30 -7.73
CA SER A 110 39.06 4.85 -7.50
C SER A 110 38.47 4.55 -6.11
N THR A 111 37.70 3.48 -5.99
CA THR A 111 37.20 2.97 -4.70
C THR A 111 37.25 1.43 -4.65
N PRO A 112 37.45 0.82 -3.47
CA PRO A 112 37.51 -0.64 -3.37
C PRO A 112 36.20 -1.36 -3.78
N GLU A 113 36.35 -2.59 -4.26
CA GLU A 113 35.24 -3.52 -4.49
C GLU A 113 34.52 -3.84 -3.17
N VAL A 114 33.19 -3.87 -3.23
CA VAL A 114 32.32 -4.13 -2.09
C VAL A 114 31.19 -5.03 -2.57
N PRO A 115 30.95 -6.18 -1.93
CA PRO A 115 29.87 -7.08 -2.32
C PRO A 115 28.50 -6.39 -2.35
N LEU A 116 27.64 -6.76 -3.30
CA LEU A 116 26.27 -6.21 -3.41
C LEU A 116 25.46 -6.32 -2.11
N GLN A 117 25.62 -7.42 -1.37
CA GLN A 117 24.97 -7.62 -0.06
C GLN A 117 25.44 -6.65 1.04
N ASN A 118 26.59 -6.00 0.87
CA ASN A 118 27.08 -4.92 1.74
C ASN A 118 26.59 -3.55 1.28
N LEU A 119 26.32 -3.37 -0.02
CA LEU A 119 25.78 -2.12 -0.59
C LEU A 119 24.26 -2.02 -0.39
N LEU A 120 23.52 -3.11 -0.58
CA LEU A 120 22.06 -3.18 -0.47
C LEU A 120 21.67 -4.36 0.43
N PRO A 121 21.97 -4.31 1.75
CA PRO A 121 21.67 -5.39 2.66
C PRO A 121 20.16 -5.57 2.85
N VAL A 122 19.68 -6.82 2.77
CA VAL A 122 18.28 -7.17 3.10
C VAL A 122 18.02 -7.08 4.61
N ARG A 123 19.06 -7.35 5.43
CA ARG A 123 19.05 -7.15 6.87
C ARG A 123 20.46 -6.87 7.38
N LEU A 124 20.55 -6.13 8.48
CA LEU A 124 21.81 -5.96 9.22
C LEU A 124 21.88 -7.04 10.33
N PRO A 125 22.91 -7.90 10.36
CA PRO A 125 23.05 -8.91 11.40
C PRO A 125 23.24 -8.24 12.76
N HIS A 126 22.78 -8.89 13.84
CA HIS A 126 22.99 -8.39 15.20
C HIS A 126 24.46 -8.55 15.62
N PRO A 127 24.94 -7.75 16.60
CA PRO A 127 26.29 -7.87 17.13
C PRO A 127 26.66 -9.30 17.50
N SER A 128 27.91 -9.68 17.22
CA SER A 128 28.47 -11.00 17.57
C SER A 128 27.83 -12.22 16.88
N CYS A 129 26.93 -12.02 15.90
CA CYS A 129 26.40 -13.11 15.06
C CYS A 129 27.36 -13.45 13.92
N VAL A 130 27.43 -14.73 13.55
CA VAL A 130 28.04 -15.14 12.28
C VAL A 130 27.07 -14.77 11.15
N PRO A 131 27.50 -13.97 10.15
CA PRO A 131 26.63 -13.62 9.03
C PRO A 131 26.21 -14.85 8.23
N LEU A 132 24.92 -14.94 7.90
CA LEU A 132 24.37 -16.00 7.03
C LEU A 132 24.66 -15.71 5.55
N ASP A 133 24.48 -16.70 4.68
CA ASP A 133 24.65 -16.49 3.23
C ASP A 133 23.69 -15.42 2.70
N GLY A 134 24.24 -14.44 1.97
CA GLY A 134 23.51 -13.27 1.47
C GLY A 134 23.42 -12.09 2.45
N GLU A 135 23.98 -12.19 3.66
CA GLU A 135 24.10 -11.07 4.59
C GLU A 135 25.37 -10.23 4.36
N PRO A 136 25.36 -8.95 4.78
CA PRO A 136 26.57 -8.14 4.76
C PRO A 136 27.65 -8.80 5.60
N ARG A 137 28.81 -9.05 4.97
CA ARG A 137 29.96 -9.65 5.63
C ARG A 137 30.82 -8.56 6.26
N LYS A 138 31.51 -8.88 7.36
CA LYS A 138 32.47 -7.97 8.00
C LYS A 138 33.67 -7.78 7.06
N THR A 139 33.67 -6.70 6.30
CA THR A 139 34.75 -6.33 5.37
C THR A 139 35.58 -5.21 5.98
N SER A 140 36.58 -5.58 6.78
CA SER A 140 37.55 -4.70 7.43
C SER A 140 36.98 -3.66 8.40
N GLY A 141 37.86 -3.09 9.21
CA GLY A 141 37.45 -2.46 10.44
C GLY A 141 37.73 -1.03 10.67
N TYR A 142 36.66 -0.28 10.87
CA TYR A 142 36.78 1.08 11.32
C TYR A 142 36.73 1.15 12.84
N THR A 143 37.62 1.97 13.40
CA THR A 143 37.56 2.34 14.81
C THR A 143 36.77 3.63 14.94
N LEU A 144 35.74 3.62 15.78
CA LEU A 144 34.99 4.83 16.12
C LEU A 144 35.59 5.45 17.37
N ILE A 145 35.95 6.73 17.27
CA ILE A 145 36.40 7.53 18.40
C ILE A 145 35.46 8.70 18.60
N VAL A 146 35.23 9.08 19.86
CA VAL A 146 34.37 10.21 20.18
C VAL A 146 35.21 11.48 20.16
N ASP A 147 34.72 12.51 19.47
CA ASP A 147 35.34 13.83 19.50
C ASP A 147 35.37 14.38 20.93
N GLN A 148 36.53 14.90 21.32
CA GLN A 148 36.73 15.45 22.67
C GLN A 148 36.19 16.88 22.79
N ALA A 149 35.90 17.55 21.68
CA ALA A 149 35.23 18.85 21.68
C ALA A 149 33.85 18.72 21.02
N PRO A 150 32.75 19.11 21.70
CA PRO A 150 31.45 19.04 21.10
C PRO A 150 31.29 20.06 19.97
N THR A 151 30.39 19.77 19.03
CA THR A 151 30.07 20.62 17.88
C THR A 151 28.64 21.14 18.00
N SER A 152 28.44 22.45 17.79
CA SER A 152 27.10 23.03 17.76
C SER A 152 26.38 22.66 16.46
N ARG A 153 25.10 22.30 16.57
CA ARG A 153 24.21 22.09 15.41
C ARG A 153 24.08 23.36 14.57
N SER A 154 24.12 23.20 13.26
CA SER A 154 23.96 24.27 12.28
C SER A 154 23.45 23.73 10.94
N GLU A 155 23.12 24.64 10.03
CA GLU A 155 22.72 24.28 8.66
C GLU A 155 23.83 23.47 7.95
N TYR A 156 25.09 23.72 8.30
CA TYR A 156 26.27 23.03 7.76
C TYR A 156 26.53 21.66 8.39
N THR A 157 25.97 21.37 9.56
CA THR A 157 25.93 20.01 10.12
C THR A 157 24.71 19.24 9.63
N HIS A 158 23.69 19.91 9.10
CA HIS A 158 22.47 19.27 8.62
C HIS A 158 22.50 18.93 7.12
N PHE A 159 23.01 19.84 6.30
CA PHE A 159 23.17 19.64 4.86
C PHE A 159 24.64 19.47 4.47
N LYS A 160 24.89 18.67 3.42
CA LYS A 160 26.25 18.31 3.02
C LYS A 160 26.84 19.39 2.13
N THR A 161 27.72 20.20 2.71
CA THR A 161 28.36 21.36 2.07
C THR A 161 29.87 21.27 2.10
N THR A 162 30.55 22.05 1.25
CA THR A 162 32.02 22.19 1.26
C THR A 162 32.56 22.91 2.50
N LYS A 163 31.70 23.54 3.31
CA LYS A 163 32.08 24.15 4.59
C LYS A 163 32.15 23.06 5.66
N ARG A 164 33.37 22.53 5.88
CA ARG A 164 33.61 21.32 6.69
C ARG A 164 34.56 21.51 7.86
N ASP A 165 34.92 22.75 8.18
CA ASP A 165 35.90 23.10 9.22
C ASP A 165 35.64 22.41 10.57
N MET A 166 34.38 22.24 10.97
CA MET A 166 34.02 21.53 12.21
C MET A 166 34.41 20.05 12.18
N TYR A 167 34.18 19.38 11.05
CA TYR A 167 34.56 17.98 10.87
C TYR A 167 36.08 17.82 10.71
N ASP A 168 36.72 18.72 9.95
CA ASP A 168 38.17 18.69 9.76
C ASP A 168 38.90 18.99 11.07
N ALA A 169 38.36 19.88 11.91
CA ALA A 169 38.86 20.13 13.25
C ALA A 169 38.69 18.91 14.18
N ALA A 170 37.57 18.18 14.10
CA ALA A 170 37.35 16.94 14.85
C ALA A 170 38.40 15.87 14.48
N ARG A 171 38.66 15.68 13.17
CA ARG A 171 39.71 14.76 12.70
C ARG A 171 41.11 15.21 13.10
N ARG A 172 41.41 16.52 13.03
CA ARG A 172 42.70 17.07 13.46
C ARG A 172 42.95 16.86 14.95
N ARG A 173 41.93 17.03 15.79
CA ARG A 173 42.01 16.74 17.25
C ARG A 173 42.27 15.27 17.53
N ALA A 174 41.68 14.39 16.72
CA ALA A 174 41.93 12.96 16.76
C ALA A 174 43.31 12.54 16.23
N GLY A 175 44.05 13.43 15.56
CA GLY A 175 45.36 13.13 14.98
C GLY A 175 45.30 12.19 13.78
N ILE A 176 44.16 12.14 13.07
CA ILE A 176 43.94 11.23 11.95
C ILE A 176 43.89 11.96 10.60
N THR A 177 44.36 11.28 9.57
CA THR A 177 44.28 11.67 8.16
C THR A 177 43.03 11.07 7.49
N TYR A 178 42.80 11.37 6.21
CA TYR A 178 41.68 10.78 5.46
C TYR A 178 41.89 9.31 5.08
N ALA A 179 43.12 8.80 5.16
CA ALA A 179 43.47 7.42 4.82
C ALA A 179 43.31 6.44 6.00
N ASP A 180 43.25 6.96 7.23
CA ASP A 180 43.15 6.12 8.42
C ASP A 180 41.77 5.43 8.52
N PRO A 181 41.71 4.14 8.90
CA PRO A 181 40.46 3.42 9.14
C PRO A 181 39.82 3.82 10.48
N ILE A 182 39.78 5.12 10.74
CA ILE A 182 39.27 5.73 11.97
C ILE A 182 38.24 6.79 11.58
N GLU A 183 37.12 6.74 12.26
CA GLU A 183 36.03 7.68 12.12
C GLU A 183 35.74 8.35 13.45
N VAL A 184 35.53 9.67 13.40
CA VAL A 184 35.27 10.49 14.58
C VAL A 184 33.77 10.73 14.69
N LEU A 185 33.18 10.30 15.80
CA LEU A 185 31.81 10.62 16.19
C LEU A 185 31.75 12.05 16.73
N VAL A 186 30.96 12.87 16.06
CA VAL A 186 30.70 14.26 16.43
C VAL A 186 29.56 14.28 17.45
N VAL A 187 29.77 14.95 18.57
CA VAL A 187 28.81 15.05 19.68
C VAL A 187 28.18 16.43 19.69
N ASN A 188 26.87 16.50 19.85
CA ASN A 188 26.13 17.75 19.97
C ASN A 188 26.49 18.45 21.28
N GLN A 189 26.80 19.73 21.19
CA GLN A 189 27.16 20.58 22.32
C GLN A 189 26.05 20.81 23.33
N ASP A 190 24.80 20.85 22.89
CA ASP A 190 23.68 21.26 23.74
C ASP A 190 23.24 20.16 24.71
N ASP A 191 23.30 18.90 24.28
CA ASP A 191 22.72 17.75 25.00
C ASP A 191 23.73 16.59 25.26
N GLY A 192 24.89 16.60 24.59
CA GLY A 192 25.89 15.54 24.71
C GLY A 192 25.52 14.26 23.95
N PHE A 193 24.61 14.32 22.97
CA PHE A 193 24.22 13.19 22.15
C PHE A 193 25.10 13.07 20.89
N VAL A 194 25.31 11.85 20.43
CA VAL A 194 26.04 11.59 19.17
C VAL A 194 25.18 12.07 18.00
N MET A 195 25.74 12.90 17.12
CA MET A 195 25.06 13.36 15.91
C MET A 195 25.32 12.41 14.74
N GLU A 196 26.59 12.21 14.41
CA GLU A 196 27.04 11.47 13.22
C GLU A 196 28.56 11.23 13.27
N GLY A 197 29.11 10.52 12.29
CA GLY A 197 30.54 10.48 12.02
C GLY A 197 30.98 11.63 11.11
N THR A 198 32.29 11.92 11.04
CA THR A 198 32.79 12.97 10.14
C THR A 198 32.52 12.66 8.66
N PHE A 199 32.48 11.40 8.23
CA PHE A 199 32.06 11.01 6.87
C PHE A 199 30.85 10.09 6.81
N THR A 200 30.51 9.46 7.94
CA THR A 200 29.62 8.31 7.96
C THR A 200 28.40 8.53 8.85
N THR A 201 27.35 7.77 8.57
CA THR A 201 26.23 7.63 9.51
C THR A 201 26.49 6.42 10.40
N PRO A 202 26.53 6.58 11.73
CA PRO A 202 26.69 5.48 12.66
C PRO A 202 25.34 4.82 13.00
N TYR A 203 25.39 3.50 13.22
CA TYR A 203 24.30 2.68 13.70
C TYR A 203 24.78 1.87 14.91
N PHE A 204 24.08 2.03 16.02
CA PHE A 204 24.38 1.41 17.30
C PHE A 204 23.35 0.34 17.61
N TRP A 205 23.73 -0.71 18.34
CA TRP A 205 22.78 -1.73 18.74
C TRP A 205 22.10 -1.35 20.05
N ARG A 206 20.81 -1.00 20.00
CA ARG A 206 20.02 -0.64 21.19
C ARG A 206 18.70 -1.39 21.16
N ASP A 207 18.27 -1.87 22.32
CA ASP A 207 16.92 -2.46 22.51
C ASP A 207 16.56 -3.60 21.55
N GLY A 208 17.56 -4.36 21.08
CA GLY A 208 17.37 -5.49 20.18
C GLY A 208 17.24 -5.11 18.70
N GLY A 209 17.64 -3.88 18.33
CA GLY A 209 17.68 -3.43 16.94
C GLY A 209 18.82 -2.44 16.68
N TRP A 210 19.08 -2.18 15.40
CA TRP A 210 20.00 -1.13 14.98
C TRP A 210 19.32 0.22 15.06
N VAL A 211 20.00 1.19 15.66
CA VAL A 211 19.50 2.57 15.81
C VAL A 211 20.52 3.58 15.31
N THR A 212 20.04 4.68 14.75
CA THR A 212 20.88 5.80 14.30
C THR A 212 20.41 7.09 14.97
N PRO A 213 21.30 8.07 15.24
CA PRO A 213 20.88 9.34 15.83
C PRO A 213 19.75 10.03 15.05
N PRO A 214 18.74 10.63 15.70
CA PRO A 214 17.62 11.31 15.06
C PRO A 214 18.06 12.60 14.35
N VAL A 215 17.60 12.79 13.11
CA VAL A 215 17.84 13.99 12.32
C VAL A 215 16.49 14.53 11.86
N ALA A 216 16.19 15.78 12.18
CA ALA A 216 14.92 16.40 11.80
C ALA A 216 14.75 16.41 10.27
N ALA A 217 13.52 16.21 9.77
CA ALA A 217 13.25 16.19 8.32
C ALA A 217 13.53 17.54 7.62
N HIS A 218 13.47 18.62 8.40
CA HIS A 218 13.88 19.96 7.99
C HIS A 218 14.88 20.49 9.02
N PHE A 219 15.80 21.35 8.58
CA PHE A 219 16.72 21.99 9.51
C PHE A 219 15.93 22.75 10.58
N SER A 220 16.09 22.33 11.83
CA SER A 220 15.53 22.98 13.01
C SER A 220 16.65 23.26 13.99
N ARG A 221 16.60 24.43 14.63
CA ARG A 221 17.49 24.75 15.74
C ARG A 221 17.01 24.18 17.06
N ASP A 222 15.76 23.72 17.12
CA ASP A 222 15.10 23.31 18.36
C ASP A 222 14.73 21.82 18.36
N GLU A 223 14.63 21.18 17.18
CA GLU A 223 14.20 19.79 17.01
C GLU A 223 15.31 18.91 16.39
N GLY A 224 15.40 17.66 16.85
CA GLY A 224 16.42 16.68 16.44
C GLY A 224 17.75 16.84 17.17
N ASP A 225 18.56 15.78 17.16
CA ASP A 225 19.86 15.75 17.86
C ASP A 225 20.98 16.41 17.04
N GLY A 226 20.67 16.85 15.81
CA GLY A 226 21.64 17.36 14.84
C GLY A 226 22.21 16.27 13.93
N GLY A 227 23.13 16.65 13.03
CA GLY A 227 23.74 15.74 12.07
C GLY A 227 23.10 15.74 10.67
N GLN A 228 23.79 15.11 9.72
CA GLN A 228 23.47 15.17 8.31
C GLN A 228 22.27 14.30 7.93
N ASP A 229 21.44 14.81 7.04
CA ASP A 229 20.41 14.02 6.35
C ASP A 229 21.06 13.08 5.31
N GLY A 230 21.51 11.92 5.79
CA GLY A 230 22.25 10.89 5.04
C GLY A 230 21.41 10.14 4.01
N THR A 231 21.97 9.86 2.84
CA THR A 231 21.28 9.07 1.79
C THR A 231 21.12 7.60 2.19
N SER A 232 22.20 6.95 2.64
CA SER A 232 22.16 5.59 3.16
C SER A 232 21.37 5.47 4.47
N ARG A 233 21.39 6.54 5.29
CA ARG A 233 20.54 6.68 6.49
C ARG A 233 19.05 6.64 6.14
N ARG A 234 18.61 7.54 5.24
CA ARG A 234 17.23 7.60 4.76
C ARG A 234 16.82 6.26 4.16
N TRP A 235 17.67 5.67 3.32
CA TRP A 235 17.42 4.36 2.72
C TRP A 235 17.24 3.25 3.77
N ALA A 236 18.08 3.21 4.80
CA ALA A 236 17.99 2.21 5.88
C ALA A 236 16.74 2.39 6.75
N LEU A 237 16.35 3.64 7.03
CA LEU A 237 15.13 3.96 7.79
C LEU A 237 13.86 3.61 7.02
N GLU A 238 13.77 3.98 5.74
CA GLU A 238 12.61 3.66 4.87
C GLU A 238 12.38 2.15 4.71
N ARG A 239 13.42 1.33 4.94
CA ARG A 239 13.38 -0.13 4.87
C ARG A 239 13.31 -0.83 6.22
N GLY A 240 13.25 -0.07 7.31
CA GLY A 240 13.19 -0.63 8.66
C GLY A 240 14.44 -1.42 9.06
N LEU A 241 15.59 -1.18 8.41
CA LEU A 241 16.87 -1.80 8.78
C LEU A 241 17.44 -1.21 10.07
N ALA A 242 17.09 0.05 10.34
CA ALA A 242 17.38 0.77 11.56
C ALA A 242 16.20 1.65 11.96
N SER A 243 16.22 2.16 13.18
CA SER A 243 15.26 3.17 13.67
C SER A 243 15.98 4.37 14.28
N GLU A 244 15.31 5.52 14.35
CA GLU A 244 15.90 6.70 14.99
C GLU A 244 15.81 6.58 16.51
N GLN A 245 16.94 6.76 17.18
CA GLN A 245 17.00 6.81 18.65
C GLN A 245 18.16 7.68 19.09
N VAL A 246 17.92 8.51 20.10
CA VAL A 246 18.95 9.31 20.78
C VAL A 246 20.05 8.40 21.31
N VAL A 247 21.30 8.71 20.97
CA VAL A 247 22.48 7.99 21.47
C VAL A 247 23.31 8.92 22.34
N ASP A 248 23.13 8.80 23.67
CA ASP A 248 23.96 9.53 24.63
C ASP A 248 25.41 9.05 24.53
N VAL A 249 26.36 9.98 24.42
CA VAL A 249 27.79 9.66 24.37
C VAL A 249 28.23 8.80 25.57
N LYS A 250 27.58 8.97 26.72
CA LYS A 250 27.84 8.19 27.95
C LYS A 250 27.30 6.76 27.89
N SER A 251 26.42 6.47 26.93
CA SER A 251 25.91 5.12 26.68
C SER A 251 26.85 4.28 25.81
N LEU A 252 27.82 4.92 25.16
CA LEU A 252 28.82 4.22 24.36
C LEU A 252 29.74 3.41 25.26
N VAL A 253 29.92 2.14 24.93
CA VAL A 253 30.82 1.24 25.64
C VAL A 253 31.99 0.92 24.73
N HIS A 254 33.17 0.82 25.32
CA HIS A 254 34.34 0.40 24.57
C HIS A 254 34.16 -1.03 24.02
N GLY A 255 34.52 -1.23 22.75
CA GLY A 255 34.39 -2.52 22.07
C GLY A 255 32.97 -2.83 21.58
N GLU A 256 32.05 -1.87 21.66
CA GLU A 256 30.71 -2.00 21.09
C GLU A 256 30.76 -2.18 19.56
N GLU A 257 30.12 -3.25 19.04
CA GLU A 257 29.99 -3.44 17.60
C GLU A 257 28.96 -2.45 17.03
N CYS A 258 29.40 -1.63 16.08
CA CYS A 258 28.57 -0.64 15.38
C CYS A 258 28.64 -0.87 13.87
N TRP A 259 27.58 -0.54 13.15
CA TRP A 259 27.65 -0.35 11.70
C TRP A 259 27.89 1.12 11.39
N ILE A 260 28.61 1.39 10.31
CA ILE A 260 28.72 2.72 9.73
C ILE A 260 28.41 2.63 8.24
N SER A 261 27.68 3.61 7.72
CA SER A 261 27.46 3.72 6.28
C SER A 261 28.31 4.84 5.69
N PHE A 262 29.11 4.48 4.69
CA PHE A 262 29.89 5.43 3.92
C PHE A 262 29.01 6.10 2.85
N THR A 263 29.30 7.37 2.59
CA THR A 263 29.05 7.96 1.25
C THR A 263 30.37 8.02 0.42
N LEU A 264 31.28 7.09 0.72
CA LEU A 264 32.55 6.67 0.08
C LEU A 264 33.88 7.31 0.53
N THR A 265 34.91 6.45 0.58
CA THR A 265 36.33 6.64 0.94
C THR A 265 37.06 7.71 0.12
N LEU A 266 37.99 8.43 0.74
CA LEU A 266 38.96 9.33 0.11
C LEU A 266 40.25 8.54 -0.18
N ASN A 267 40.91 8.83 -1.30
CA ASN A 267 42.35 8.75 -1.44
C ASN A 267 42.74 9.76 -2.52
N ASP A 268 43.60 10.72 -2.17
CA ASP A 268 44.43 11.44 -3.12
C ASP A 268 45.82 10.78 -3.12
N GLU A 269 46.37 10.65 -4.32
CA GLU A 269 47.51 9.82 -4.72
C GLU A 269 48.87 10.30 -4.15
N LEU A 270 49.73 9.35 -3.79
CA LEU A 270 51.11 9.24 -4.31
C LEU A 270 51.81 7.95 -3.79
N ASP A 271 51.95 7.03 -4.74
CA ASP A 271 53.05 6.11 -5.01
C ASP A 271 53.59 5.06 -3.98
N SER A 272 53.63 3.84 -4.51
CA SER A 272 54.50 2.70 -4.21
C SER A 272 54.36 1.90 -2.89
N HIS A 273 54.28 0.58 -3.12
CA HIS A 273 54.51 -0.54 -2.20
C HIS A 273 53.38 -1.03 -1.28
N GLN A 274 52.84 -2.20 -1.68
CA GLN A 274 52.40 -3.33 -0.85
C GLN A 274 52.35 -3.08 0.68
N ARG A 275 51.20 -3.34 1.30
CA ARG A 275 51.02 -4.41 2.32
C ARG A 275 49.61 -4.44 2.90
N HIS A 276 49.29 -5.61 3.41
CA HIS A 276 47.99 -6.15 3.83
C HIS A 276 47.43 -5.62 5.17
N LEU A 277 46.09 -5.81 5.31
CA LEU A 277 45.34 -6.34 6.47
C LEU A 277 45.12 -5.52 7.78
N GLU A 278 43.90 -5.76 8.31
CA GLU A 278 43.53 -6.04 9.72
C GLU A 278 43.14 -4.95 10.74
N GLN A 279 42.21 -5.35 11.62
CA GLN A 279 41.37 -4.56 12.53
C GLN A 279 41.65 -4.98 13.99
N GLY A 280 41.95 -4.02 14.89
CA GLY A 280 42.31 -4.25 16.30
C GLY A 280 41.76 -3.20 17.29
N TRP A 281 41.74 -3.55 18.60
CA TRP A 281 40.91 -3.07 19.75
C TRP A 281 41.52 -1.97 20.70
N VAL A 282 40.75 -1.50 21.75
CA VAL A 282 41.13 -1.17 23.20
C VAL A 282 40.66 0.19 23.89
N ASN A 283 40.28 0.06 25.21
CA ASN A 283 39.56 0.81 26.31
C ASN A 283 40.02 2.19 26.89
N LEU A 284 39.20 2.84 27.80
CA LEU A 284 39.59 3.47 29.12
C LEU A 284 38.47 4.10 30.02
N SER A 285 38.79 4.46 31.30
CA SER A 285 37.95 4.56 32.55
C SER A 285 38.13 5.84 33.45
N GLY A 286 37.34 6.04 34.54
CA GLY A 286 37.64 6.97 35.70
C GLY A 286 36.50 7.33 36.73
N ARG A 287 36.81 7.53 38.05
CA ARG A 287 35.94 7.73 39.27
C ARG A 287 36.37 8.96 40.14
N TRP A 288 35.48 9.64 40.92
CA TRP A 288 35.78 10.57 42.06
C TRP A 288 34.58 10.79 43.08
N PRO A 289 34.71 11.45 44.28
CA PRO A 289 34.25 10.98 45.63
C PRO A 289 33.15 11.80 46.40
N LYS A 290 32.93 11.48 47.71
CA LYS A 290 31.83 11.86 48.67
C LYS A 290 32.15 13.00 49.67
N VAL A 291 31.10 13.66 50.23
CA VAL A 291 31.09 14.58 51.41
C VAL A 291 29.75 14.44 52.24
N PRO A 292 29.65 14.78 53.56
CA PRO A 292 28.80 14.13 54.58
C PRO A 292 27.55 14.92 55.13
N VAL A 293 27.00 14.47 56.27
CA VAL A 293 25.60 14.56 56.79
C VAL A 293 25.49 15.30 58.15
N GLU A 294 24.34 15.93 58.46
CA GLU A 294 23.92 16.36 59.81
C GLU A 294 22.41 16.05 60.13
N VAL A 295 22.01 16.24 61.41
CA VAL A 295 21.14 15.40 62.29
C VAL A 295 19.65 15.82 62.46
N MET A 296 18.82 14.89 62.98
CA MET A 296 17.34 14.82 63.12
C MET A 296 16.72 15.29 64.48
N THR A 297 15.38 15.50 64.50
CA THR A 297 14.46 15.42 65.67
C THR A 297 13.35 14.34 65.49
N SER A 298 12.61 14.03 66.58
CA SER A 298 11.68 12.88 66.73
C SER A 298 10.37 13.02 65.92
N GLU A 299 10.04 12.03 65.09
CA GLU A 299 8.94 12.07 64.11
C GLU A 299 8.08 10.79 64.16
N SER A 300 6.76 10.92 63.95
CA SER A 300 5.83 9.81 63.73
C SER A 300 5.93 9.26 62.30
N GLN A 301 5.46 8.02 62.06
CA GLN A 301 5.51 7.37 60.73
C GLN A 301 4.81 8.21 59.64
N GLU A 302 3.68 8.84 59.95
CA GLU A 302 2.93 9.70 59.03
C GLU A 302 3.67 11.01 58.75
N SER A 303 4.24 11.64 59.78
CA SER A 303 5.04 12.87 59.64
C SER A 303 6.25 12.64 58.73
N ALA A 304 6.96 11.51 58.92
CA ALA A 304 8.09 11.15 58.08
C ALA A 304 7.67 10.91 56.61
N ILE A 305 6.49 10.31 56.35
CA ILE A 305 5.98 10.17 54.98
C ILE A 305 5.59 11.51 54.38
N ALA A 306 4.93 12.39 55.16
CA ALA A 306 4.50 13.71 54.70
C ALA A 306 5.71 14.59 54.33
N GLU A 307 6.74 14.63 55.18
CA GLU A 307 7.96 15.37 54.90
C GLU A 307 8.74 14.77 53.73
N GLY A 308 8.82 13.43 53.66
CA GLY A 308 9.38 12.73 52.50
C GLY A 308 8.69 13.09 51.18
N ARG A 309 7.35 13.19 51.16
CA ARG A 309 6.58 13.60 49.98
C ARG A 309 6.84 15.06 49.59
N ARG A 310 6.91 15.96 50.58
CA ARG A 310 7.23 17.37 50.35
C ARG A 310 8.61 17.51 49.70
N LEU A 311 9.61 16.80 50.20
CA LEU A 311 10.97 16.76 49.66
C LEU A 311 11.04 16.10 48.28
N TYR A 312 10.28 15.03 48.06
CA TYR A 312 10.13 14.38 46.75
C TYR A 312 9.57 15.35 45.71
N GLY A 313 8.49 16.08 46.04
CA GLY A 313 7.92 17.10 45.17
C GLY A 313 8.88 18.25 44.86
N ALA A 314 9.75 18.60 45.81
CA ALA A 314 10.83 19.57 45.64
C ALA A 314 12.07 19.02 44.91
N LYS A 315 12.02 17.79 44.34
CA LYS A 315 13.13 17.10 43.67
C LYS A 315 14.38 16.89 44.54
N ARG A 316 14.23 16.95 45.86
CA ARG A 316 15.30 16.68 46.85
C ARG A 316 15.29 15.19 47.22
N TYR A 317 15.71 14.35 46.28
CA TYR A 317 15.55 12.90 46.38
C TYR A 317 16.38 12.25 47.50
N LYS A 318 17.63 12.68 47.73
CA LYS A 318 18.48 12.13 48.81
C LYS A 318 17.87 12.34 50.22
N PRO A 319 17.44 13.56 50.59
CA PRO A 319 16.68 13.78 51.82
C PRO A 319 15.36 12.99 51.87
N ALA A 320 14.60 12.94 50.77
CA ALA A 320 13.34 12.20 50.71
C ALA A 320 13.53 10.69 51.03
N LEU A 321 14.60 10.06 50.50
CA LEU A 321 14.95 8.66 50.80
C LEU A 321 15.21 8.41 52.29
N MET A 322 15.81 9.37 53.00
CA MET A 322 16.04 9.27 54.44
C MET A 322 14.71 9.23 55.20
N HIS A 323 13.79 10.15 54.88
CA HIS A 323 12.49 10.22 55.53
C HIS A 323 11.61 8.98 55.21
N PHE A 324 11.60 8.47 53.98
CA PHE A 324 10.88 7.23 53.67
C PHE A 324 11.49 6.01 54.36
N THR A 325 12.82 5.94 54.49
CA THR A 325 13.48 4.85 55.22
C THR A 325 13.17 4.91 56.72
N LYS A 326 13.15 6.12 57.30
CA LYS A 326 12.74 6.37 58.69
C LYS A 326 11.29 5.94 58.93
N ALA A 327 10.37 6.30 58.03
CA ALA A 327 8.97 5.87 58.10
C ALA A 327 8.79 4.35 58.09
N MET A 328 9.64 3.61 57.36
CA MET A 328 9.60 2.15 57.36
C MET A 328 10.11 1.55 58.68
N GLN A 329 11.17 2.12 59.26
CA GLN A 329 11.73 1.67 60.54
C GLN A 329 10.78 1.88 61.71
N LEU A 330 9.93 2.91 61.64
CA LEU A 330 8.89 3.19 62.63
C LEU A 330 7.70 2.21 62.55
N CYS A 331 7.64 1.32 61.56
CA CYS A 331 6.57 0.33 61.47
C CYS A 331 6.76 -0.80 62.48
N ALA A 332 5.70 -1.14 63.23
CA ALA A 332 5.71 -2.21 64.22
C ALA A 332 6.16 -3.59 63.68
N CYS A 333 6.09 -3.81 62.35
CA CYS A 333 6.56 -5.05 61.74
C CYS A 333 8.08 -5.25 61.82
N GLY A 334 8.84 -4.20 62.15
CA GLY A 334 10.30 -4.24 62.32
C GLY A 334 10.76 -4.60 63.73
N ARG A 335 9.85 -4.67 64.72
CA ARG A 335 10.19 -4.95 66.14
C ARG A 335 11.33 -4.06 66.70
N ASN A 336 11.36 -2.77 66.33
CA ASN A 336 12.43 -1.81 66.68
C ASN A 336 13.82 -2.15 66.11
N GLU A 337 13.91 -3.07 65.14
CA GLU A 337 15.13 -3.43 64.43
C GLU A 337 14.99 -3.22 62.91
N ARG A 338 16.12 -3.16 62.20
CA ARG A 338 16.12 -3.06 60.73
C ARG A 338 15.76 -4.41 60.12
N ARG A 339 14.51 -4.55 59.66
CA ARG A 339 14.06 -5.74 58.91
C ARG A 339 14.84 -5.91 57.59
N PRO A 340 15.64 -6.98 57.41
CA PRO A 340 16.32 -7.27 56.15
C PRO A 340 15.35 -7.85 55.10
N ARG A 341 15.76 -7.82 53.82
CA ARG A 341 15.01 -8.44 52.71
C ARG A 341 15.34 -9.94 52.61
N CYS A 342 14.37 -10.75 52.18
CA CYS A 342 14.62 -12.14 51.82
C CYS A 342 15.41 -12.21 50.50
N SER A 343 16.44 -13.07 50.43
CA SER A 343 17.18 -13.34 49.19
C SER A 343 16.78 -14.66 48.52
N CYS A 344 15.86 -15.43 49.12
CA CYS A 344 15.49 -16.77 48.63
C CYS A 344 14.44 -16.74 47.52
N LYS A 345 13.74 -15.62 47.32
CA LYS A 345 12.63 -15.52 46.36
C LYS A 345 13.11 -14.91 45.05
N ASN A 346 12.72 -15.51 43.93
CA ASN A 346 13.05 -14.99 42.61
C ASN A 346 11.83 -14.99 41.69
N PHE A 347 11.09 -13.87 41.71
CA PHE A 347 9.88 -13.70 40.92
C PHE A 347 10.12 -13.72 39.41
N GLU A 348 11.26 -13.20 38.95
CA GLU A 348 11.62 -13.15 37.54
C GLU A 348 11.88 -14.55 36.98
N LYS A 349 12.63 -15.39 37.72
CA LYS A 349 12.87 -16.79 37.37
C LYS A 349 11.57 -17.60 37.32
N VAL A 350 10.74 -17.49 38.36
CA VAL A 350 9.45 -18.20 38.42
C VAL A 350 8.53 -17.79 37.25
N ALA A 351 8.50 -16.50 36.92
CA ALA A 351 7.74 -16.01 35.77
C ALA A 351 8.31 -16.50 34.43
N ALA A 352 9.64 -16.60 34.29
CA ALA A 352 10.28 -17.16 33.09
C ALA A 352 9.89 -18.63 32.88
N GLU A 353 9.83 -19.43 33.95
CA GLU A 353 9.45 -20.84 33.94
C GLU A 353 7.92 -21.08 33.83
N GLY A 354 7.11 -20.01 33.78
CA GLY A 354 5.64 -20.11 33.71
C GLY A 354 4.96 -20.45 35.05
N GLY A 355 5.69 -20.36 36.16
CA GLY A 355 5.17 -20.58 37.51
C GLY A 355 4.36 -19.40 38.06
N SER A 356 3.66 -19.62 39.17
CA SER A 356 2.81 -18.60 39.81
C SER A 356 3.61 -17.66 40.71
N ILE A 357 3.67 -16.38 40.32
CA ILE A 357 4.31 -15.29 41.09
C ILE A 357 3.67 -15.14 42.49
N PHE A 358 2.35 -15.36 42.60
CA PHE A 358 1.67 -15.31 43.89
C PHE A 358 2.11 -16.45 44.83
N ASN A 359 2.25 -17.67 44.29
CA ASN A 359 2.72 -18.81 45.08
C ASN A 359 4.16 -18.61 45.55
N GLU A 360 5.04 -18.04 44.71
CA GLU A 360 6.40 -17.66 45.09
C GLU A 360 6.40 -16.60 46.22
N ALA A 361 5.50 -15.62 46.17
CA ALA A 361 5.37 -14.64 47.23
C ALA A 361 4.81 -15.25 48.54
N MET A 362 3.99 -16.29 48.43
CA MET A 362 3.44 -17.06 49.54
C MET A 362 4.38 -18.15 50.08
N TYR A 363 5.36 -18.58 49.29
CA TYR A 363 6.32 -19.61 49.65
C TYR A 363 7.06 -19.29 50.95
N THR A 364 7.21 -20.32 51.78
CA THR A 364 7.86 -20.27 53.09
C THR A 364 9.34 -20.65 52.97
N CYS A 365 10.23 -19.65 52.90
CA CYS A 365 11.67 -19.89 53.02
C CYS A 365 12.04 -20.32 54.46
N GLU A 366 13.13 -21.07 54.62
CA GLU A 366 13.73 -21.37 55.93
C GLU A 366 14.67 -20.27 56.44
N CYS A 367 14.72 -19.14 55.75
CA CYS A 367 15.63 -18.04 55.99
C CYS A 367 15.32 -17.26 57.29
N MET A 368 16.37 -16.76 57.97
CA MET A 368 16.26 -16.05 59.26
C MET A 368 15.28 -14.86 59.23
N VAL A 369 15.15 -14.21 58.07
CA VAL A 369 14.22 -13.10 57.85
C VAL A 369 12.76 -13.53 58.08
N ARG A 370 12.37 -14.71 57.61
CA ARG A 370 10.98 -15.20 57.74
C ARG A 370 10.70 -15.76 59.13
N LYS A 371 11.68 -16.44 59.75
CA LYS A 371 11.57 -16.93 61.13
C LYS A 371 11.37 -15.78 62.14
N THR A 372 11.93 -14.62 61.82
CA THR A 372 11.91 -13.43 62.71
C THR A 372 10.75 -12.47 62.41
N PHE A 373 10.35 -12.31 61.14
CA PHE A 373 9.37 -11.30 60.72
C PHE A 373 8.17 -11.88 59.94
N SER A 374 6.95 -11.54 60.38
CA SER A 374 5.69 -11.90 59.71
C SER A 374 5.38 -11.00 58.49
N LYS A 375 4.33 -11.34 57.72
CA LYS A 375 3.87 -10.50 56.59
C LYS A 375 3.31 -9.18 57.12
N CYS A 376 3.37 -8.11 56.32
CA CYS A 376 2.94 -6.78 56.74
C CYS A 376 2.06 -6.14 55.66
N ASP A 377 0.82 -5.86 56.00
CA ASP A 377 -0.19 -5.21 55.17
C ASP A 377 -0.51 -3.78 55.63
N ASN A 378 0.31 -3.22 56.53
CA ASN A 378 0.17 -1.84 57.00
C ASN A 378 0.26 -0.86 55.82
N LYS A 379 -0.81 -0.07 55.63
CA LYS A 379 -0.95 0.89 54.53
C LYS A 379 0.16 1.95 54.51
N LEU A 380 0.57 2.46 55.67
CA LEU A 380 1.63 3.48 55.78
C LEU A 380 3.00 2.89 55.41
N HIS A 381 3.25 1.63 55.76
CA HIS A 381 4.47 0.93 55.37
C HIS A 381 4.52 0.70 53.85
N MET A 382 3.42 0.24 53.25
CA MET A 382 3.34 0.08 51.79
C MET A 382 3.50 1.42 51.05
N GLN A 383 2.92 2.50 51.58
CA GLN A 383 3.09 3.84 51.02
C GLN A 383 4.55 4.31 51.11
N ALA A 384 5.22 4.15 52.25
CA ALA A 384 6.62 4.53 52.41
C ALA A 384 7.53 3.78 51.42
N LEU A 385 7.30 2.47 51.23
CA LEU A 385 8.00 1.66 50.25
C LEU A 385 7.72 2.11 48.81
N ASP A 386 6.47 2.42 48.49
CA ASP A 386 6.05 2.87 47.16
C ASP A 386 6.72 4.20 46.78
N TYR A 387 6.74 5.16 47.71
CA TYR A 387 7.44 6.44 47.51
C TYR A 387 8.96 6.28 47.48
N ARG A 388 9.54 5.36 48.24
CA ARG A 388 10.97 5.07 48.17
C ARG A 388 11.36 4.46 46.83
N ALA A 389 10.57 3.51 46.34
CA ALA A 389 10.73 2.94 45.00
C ALA A 389 10.59 4.01 43.91
N ALA A 390 9.60 4.90 44.02
CA ALA A 390 9.45 6.04 43.12
C ALA A 390 10.65 7.00 43.19
N THR A 391 11.23 7.22 44.37
CA THR A 391 12.43 8.06 44.50
C THR A 391 13.65 7.41 43.84
N PHE A 392 13.81 6.10 43.97
CA PHE A 392 14.85 5.35 43.24
C PHE A 392 14.63 5.34 41.72
N GLU A 393 13.37 5.31 41.29
CA GLU A 393 12.97 5.47 39.87
C GLU A 393 13.44 6.83 39.33
N GLU A 394 13.15 7.94 40.03
CA GLU A 394 13.52 9.30 39.62
C GLU A 394 15.05 9.53 39.54
N ILE A 395 15.81 8.93 40.45
CA ILE A 395 17.29 9.02 40.43
C ILE A 395 17.96 7.97 39.52
N LYS A 396 17.17 7.26 38.71
CA LYS A 396 17.62 6.21 37.76
C LYS A 396 18.32 5.00 38.41
N GLU A 397 18.13 4.76 39.71
CA GLU A 397 18.62 3.55 40.40
C GLU A 397 17.57 2.41 40.33
N LEU A 398 17.30 1.93 39.11
CA LEU A 398 16.19 1.01 38.83
C LEU A 398 16.30 -0.34 39.57
N GLU A 399 17.51 -0.86 39.79
CA GLU A 399 17.73 -2.09 40.56
C GLU A 399 17.27 -1.97 42.02
N ARG A 400 17.47 -0.79 42.62
CA ARG A 400 17.06 -0.52 44.01
C ARG A 400 15.56 -0.31 44.09
N ALA A 401 14.97 0.34 43.09
CA ALA A 401 13.52 0.46 42.92
C ALA A 401 12.87 -0.92 42.77
N GLN A 402 13.42 -1.79 41.92
CA GLN A 402 12.91 -3.16 41.70
C GLN A 402 12.91 -3.95 43.01
N LYS A 403 14.02 -3.93 43.75
CA LYS A 403 14.09 -4.63 45.05
C LYS A 403 13.09 -4.10 46.08
N ASP A 404 12.70 -2.82 46.03
CA ASP A 404 11.62 -2.28 46.87
C ASP A 404 10.25 -2.77 46.42
N ALA A 405 10.01 -2.86 45.11
CA ALA A 405 8.76 -3.38 44.56
C ALA A 405 8.56 -4.87 44.81
N GLU A 406 9.62 -5.68 44.66
CA GLU A 406 9.64 -7.10 45.03
C GLU A 406 9.38 -7.28 46.52
N TRP A 407 9.91 -6.38 47.36
CA TRP A 407 9.68 -6.43 48.79
C TRP A 407 8.23 -6.06 49.17
N MET A 408 7.62 -5.08 48.50
CA MET A 408 6.18 -4.80 48.64
C MET A 408 5.34 -6.04 48.31
N LEU A 409 5.68 -6.74 47.21
CA LEU A 409 5.00 -7.96 46.79
C LEU A 409 5.19 -9.11 47.81
N GLU A 410 6.38 -9.25 48.40
CA GLU A 410 6.65 -10.24 49.44
C GLU A 410 5.87 -9.96 50.74
N LEU A 411 5.84 -8.69 51.16
CA LEU A 411 5.20 -8.25 52.41
C LEU A 411 3.68 -8.35 52.35
N ALA A 412 3.07 -7.97 51.23
CA ALA A 412 1.63 -7.92 51.04
C ALA A 412 1.19 -8.47 49.66
N PRO A 413 1.30 -9.78 49.39
CA PRO A 413 1.00 -10.36 48.08
C PRO A 413 -0.48 -10.35 47.70
N ARG A 414 -1.38 -10.02 48.64
CA ARG A 414 -2.82 -9.88 48.38
C ARG A 414 -3.19 -8.46 47.95
N LEU A 415 -2.28 -7.49 48.05
CA LEU A 415 -2.52 -6.11 47.65
C LEU A 415 -2.02 -5.85 46.23
N PRO A 416 -2.73 -5.05 45.42
CA PRO A 416 -2.33 -4.74 44.04
C PRO A 416 -1.10 -3.83 43.96
N ASP A 417 -0.74 -3.15 45.05
CA ASP A 417 0.36 -2.18 45.14
C ASP A 417 1.71 -2.74 44.66
N GLY A 418 2.10 -3.92 45.14
CA GLY A 418 3.35 -4.57 44.75
C GLY A 418 3.39 -4.93 43.25
N TYR A 419 2.29 -5.47 42.72
CA TYR A 419 2.17 -5.83 41.30
C TYR A 419 2.21 -4.60 40.39
N LEU A 420 1.56 -3.49 40.78
CA LEU A 420 1.59 -2.23 40.03
C LEU A 420 3.01 -1.65 40.00
N ARG A 421 3.68 -1.57 41.15
CA ARG A 421 5.01 -0.97 41.23
C ARG A 421 6.05 -1.84 40.53
N LEU A 422 6.02 -3.16 40.73
CA LEU A 422 6.94 -4.10 40.08
C LEU A 422 6.70 -4.12 38.57
N GLY A 423 5.46 -4.19 38.12
CA GLY A 423 5.15 -4.14 36.69
C GLY A 423 5.57 -2.81 36.05
N LYS A 424 5.44 -1.68 36.75
CA LYS A 424 5.88 -0.36 36.24
C LYS A 424 7.40 -0.33 36.09
N ILE A 425 8.15 -0.75 37.11
CA ILE A 425 9.61 -0.77 37.07
C ILE A 425 10.11 -1.76 36.01
N SER A 426 9.50 -2.94 35.89
CA SER A 426 9.85 -3.91 34.85
C SER A 426 9.63 -3.35 33.43
N ARG A 427 8.60 -2.52 33.22
CA ARG A 427 8.42 -1.79 31.94
C ARG A 427 9.53 -0.78 31.70
N ILE A 428 9.92 -0.02 32.72
CA ILE A 428 11.01 0.97 32.62
C ILE A 428 12.35 0.26 32.36
N GLN A 429 12.56 -0.92 32.94
CA GLN A 429 13.72 -1.80 32.68
C GLN A 429 13.63 -2.56 31.35
N LYS A 430 12.62 -2.28 30.51
CA LYS A 430 12.38 -2.94 29.21
C LYS A 430 12.08 -4.45 29.30
N LYS A 431 11.84 -4.97 30.50
CA LYS A 431 11.40 -6.36 30.76
C LYS A 431 9.88 -6.49 30.60
N ASN A 432 9.40 -6.20 29.39
CA ASN A 432 7.96 -6.08 29.08
C ASN A 432 7.18 -7.39 29.22
N GLU A 433 7.78 -8.54 28.89
CA GLU A 433 7.14 -9.85 29.09
C GLU A 433 6.97 -10.17 30.58
N PHE A 434 8.02 -9.93 31.38
CA PHE A 434 7.94 -10.09 32.82
C PHE A 434 6.90 -9.14 33.44
N ALA A 435 6.86 -7.87 33.00
CA ALA A 435 5.82 -6.93 33.41
C ALA A 435 4.41 -7.45 33.08
N TRP A 436 4.20 -8.01 31.89
CA TRP A 436 2.92 -8.62 31.49
C TRP A 436 2.53 -9.79 32.41
N LYS A 437 3.47 -10.66 32.75
CA LYS A 437 3.26 -11.77 33.69
C LYS A 437 2.93 -11.28 35.11
N VAL A 438 3.64 -10.25 35.59
CA VAL A 438 3.38 -9.61 36.90
C VAL A 438 1.98 -8.99 36.96
N TYR A 439 1.58 -8.22 35.94
CA TYR A 439 0.22 -7.66 35.89
C TYR A 439 -0.84 -8.77 35.78
N SER A 440 -0.60 -9.80 34.96
CA SER A 440 -1.56 -10.90 34.83
C SER A 440 -1.76 -11.65 36.15
N ALA A 441 -0.69 -11.90 36.91
CA ALA A 441 -0.77 -12.49 38.25
C ALA A 441 -1.53 -11.58 39.23
N GLY A 442 -1.31 -10.27 39.19
CA GLY A 442 -2.06 -9.32 40.02
C GLY A 442 -3.57 -9.28 39.71
N ILE A 443 -3.97 -9.44 38.44
CA ILE A 443 -5.40 -9.55 38.06
C ILE A 443 -5.99 -10.84 38.61
N GLU A 444 -5.28 -11.97 38.48
CA GLU A 444 -5.76 -13.27 38.97
C GLU A 444 -6.01 -13.24 40.48
N VAL A 445 -5.06 -12.67 41.24
CA VAL A 445 -5.17 -12.51 42.70
C VAL A 445 -6.32 -11.58 43.06
N GLY A 446 -6.46 -10.45 42.37
CA GLY A 446 -7.55 -9.52 42.66
C GLY A 446 -8.95 -10.05 42.28
N ASN A 447 -9.06 -10.89 41.24
CA ASN A 447 -10.30 -11.61 40.93
C ASN A 447 -10.62 -12.64 42.03
N LYS A 448 -9.63 -13.38 42.54
CA LYS A 448 -9.81 -14.37 43.62
C LYS A 448 -10.20 -13.74 44.97
N HIS A 449 -9.83 -12.49 45.21
CA HIS A 449 -10.10 -11.77 46.47
C HIS A 449 -11.16 -10.66 46.32
N ASN A 450 -11.99 -10.69 45.27
CA ASN A 450 -13.10 -9.75 45.04
C ASN A 450 -12.69 -8.26 45.05
N LEU A 451 -11.49 -7.93 44.54
CA LEU A 451 -10.97 -6.56 44.46
C LEU A 451 -11.44 -5.81 43.19
N ALA A 452 -12.49 -6.29 42.52
CA ALA A 452 -12.93 -5.80 41.21
C ALA A 452 -13.29 -4.30 41.21
N GLU A 453 -13.83 -3.79 42.31
CA GLU A 453 -14.24 -2.38 42.48
C GLU A 453 -13.10 -1.45 42.93
N SER A 454 -11.91 -1.99 43.25
CA SER A 454 -10.79 -1.17 43.71
C SER A 454 -10.22 -0.30 42.57
N PRO A 455 -10.03 1.02 42.77
CA PRO A 455 -9.40 1.90 41.76
C PRO A 455 -8.00 1.43 41.33
N LYS A 456 -7.26 0.76 42.23
CA LYS A 456 -5.94 0.18 41.93
C LYS A 456 -6.04 -1.05 41.03
N PHE A 457 -7.11 -1.83 41.15
CA PHE A 457 -7.35 -3.00 40.31
C PHE A 457 -7.69 -2.61 38.87
N GLN A 458 -8.47 -1.53 38.69
CA GLN A 458 -8.73 -0.94 37.36
C GLN A 458 -7.44 -0.43 36.70
N LYS A 459 -6.58 0.27 37.46
CA LYS A 459 -5.24 0.69 36.97
C LYS A 459 -4.39 -0.50 36.52
N LEU A 460 -4.48 -1.63 37.22
CA LEU A 460 -3.73 -2.84 36.92
C LEU A 460 -4.22 -3.50 35.61
N ARG A 461 -5.54 -3.51 35.35
CA ARG A 461 -6.12 -3.93 34.05
C ARG A 461 -5.67 -3.00 32.91
N ALA A 462 -5.72 -1.69 33.11
CA ALA A 462 -5.30 -0.70 32.12
C ALA A 462 -3.81 -0.84 31.76
N ALA A 463 -2.94 -1.08 32.76
CA ALA A 463 -1.51 -1.28 32.57
C ALA A 463 -1.16 -2.58 31.81
N ARG A 464 -1.97 -3.64 31.97
CA ARG A 464 -1.79 -4.91 31.25
C ARG A 464 -2.18 -4.83 29.78
N GLN A 465 -3.26 -4.10 29.44
CA GLN A 465 -3.87 -4.13 28.11
C GLN A 465 -2.89 -3.92 26.93
N PRO A 466 -2.02 -2.90 26.91
CA PRO A 466 -1.08 -2.71 25.78
C PRO A 466 -0.06 -3.84 25.65
N LEU A 467 0.30 -4.50 26.76
CA LEU A 467 1.21 -5.65 26.75
C LEU A 467 0.49 -6.94 26.36
N HIS A 468 -0.79 -7.07 26.71
CA HIS A 468 -1.57 -8.27 26.44
C HIS A 468 -1.64 -8.56 24.95
N THR A 469 -1.90 -7.56 24.10
CA THR A 469 -1.93 -7.75 22.64
C THR A 469 -0.62 -8.28 22.07
N ARG A 470 0.52 -7.90 22.67
CA ARG A 470 1.85 -8.27 22.19
C ARG A 470 2.31 -9.65 22.68
N TYR A 471 2.01 -9.98 23.93
CA TYR A 471 2.55 -11.17 24.61
C TYR A 471 1.53 -12.31 24.78
N TYR A 472 0.24 -12.07 24.50
CA TYR A 472 -0.77 -13.12 24.44
C TYR A 472 -0.67 -13.87 23.09
N ARG A 473 0.30 -14.79 22.97
CA ARG A 473 0.43 -15.67 21.81
C ARG A 473 -0.05 -17.07 22.18
N ARG A 474 -1.24 -17.43 21.72
CA ARG A 474 -1.79 -18.80 21.82
C ARG A 474 -2.05 -19.32 20.42
N ASP A 475 -1.69 -20.57 20.17
CA ASP A 475 -1.98 -21.23 18.89
C ASP A 475 -3.50 -21.25 18.64
N PRO A 476 -3.98 -20.66 17.53
CA PRO A 476 -5.38 -20.67 17.12
C PRO A 476 -6.04 -22.05 17.15
N LEU A 477 -5.30 -23.13 16.85
CA LEU A 477 -5.83 -24.50 16.87
C LEU A 477 -6.22 -24.98 18.28
N ARG A 478 -5.86 -24.25 19.34
CA ARG A 478 -6.26 -24.56 20.72
C ARG A 478 -7.66 -24.05 21.07
N ASN A 479 -8.34 -23.38 20.13
CA ASN A 479 -9.74 -22.99 20.25
C ASN A 479 -10.70 -24.12 19.83
N PRO A 480 -12.00 -24.04 20.16
CA PRO A 480 -13.01 -24.96 19.63
C PRO A 480 -13.03 -25.00 18.09
N GLN A 481 -13.35 -26.16 17.51
CA GLN A 481 -13.21 -26.40 16.07
C GLN A 481 -14.02 -25.41 15.22
N GLU A 482 -15.20 -25.00 15.67
CA GLU A 482 -16.07 -24.05 14.98
C GLU A 482 -15.41 -22.68 14.83
N ILE A 483 -14.68 -22.24 15.87
CA ILE A 483 -13.94 -20.98 15.86
C ILE A 483 -12.74 -21.11 14.90
N VAL A 484 -12.05 -22.24 14.93
CA VAL A 484 -10.91 -22.50 14.04
C VAL A 484 -11.35 -22.50 12.57
N GLN A 485 -12.44 -23.19 12.22
CA GLN A 485 -13.00 -23.19 10.86
C GLN A 485 -13.39 -21.78 10.42
N ARG A 486 -14.04 -21.02 11.30
CA ARG A 486 -14.45 -19.64 11.00
C ARG A 486 -13.24 -18.73 10.75
N ILE A 487 -12.17 -18.87 11.55
CA ILE A 487 -10.91 -18.12 11.34
C ILE A 487 -10.34 -18.40 9.95
N PHE A 488 -10.21 -19.68 9.57
CA PHE A 488 -9.63 -20.04 8.28
C PHE A 488 -10.52 -19.69 7.08
N ASN A 489 -11.85 -19.67 7.24
CA ASN A 489 -12.78 -19.21 6.19
C ASN A 489 -12.59 -17.73 5.81
N TYR A 490 -12.00 -16.90 6.68
CA TYR A 490 -11.71 -15.50 6.36
C TYR A 490 -10.37 -15.32 5.63
N LEU A 491 -9.57 -16.38 5.47
CA LEU A 491 -8.29 -16.32 4.78
C LEU A 491 -8.46 -16.61 3.28
N ASP A 492 -7.67 -15.91 2.47
CA ASP A 492 -7.60 -16.19 1.04
C ASP A 492 -6.84 -17.51 0.76
N PHE A 493 -7.00 -18.01 -0.46
CA PHE A 493 -6.39 -19.26 -0.89
C PHE A 493 -4.86 -19.26 -0.68
N ALA A 494 -4.17 -18.16 -1.02
CA ALA A 494 -2.72 -18.05 -0.86
C ALA A 494 -2.30 -18.15 0.61
N SER A 495 -3.03 -17.50 1.53
CA SER A 495 -2.76 -17.60 2.96
C SER A 495 -3.07 -18.99 3.51
N LEU A 496 -4.14 -19.64 3.06
CA LEU A 496 -4.44 -21.03 3.43
C LEU A 496 -3.31 -21.98 3.04
N VAL A 497 -2.76 -21.85 1.83
CA VAL A 497 -1.59 -22.63 1.37
C VAL A 497 -0.39 -22.38 2.29
N ARG A 498 -0.08 -21.12 2.63
CA ARG A 498 0.99 -20.78 3.58
C ARG A 498 0.76 -21.38 4.97
N CYS A 499 -0.49 -21.39 5.44
CA CYS A 499 -0.87 -21.95 6.73
C CYS A 499 -0.58 -23.46 6.82
N THR A 500 -0.62 -24.20 5.70
CA THR A 500 -0.24 -25.63 5.69
C THR A 500 1.23 -25.88 6.01
N GLY A 501 2.09 -24.85 5.90
CA GLY A 501 3.52 -24.91 6.20
C GLY A 501 3.92 -24.47 7.62
N VAL A 502 2.97 -24.04 8.46
CA VAL A 502 3.26 -23.50 9.79
C VAL A 502 3.72 -24.59 10.76
N SER A 503 2.99 -25.70 10.82
CA SER A 503 3.34 -26.87 11.64
C SER A 503 2.68 -28.13 11.08
N LYS A 504 3.09 -29.31 11.57
CA LYS A 504 2.46 -30.58 11.18
C LYS A 504 0.99 -30.60 11.56
N ASP A 505 0.63 -30.07 12.74
CA ASP A 505 -0.74 -30.01 13.24
C ASP A 505 -1.63 -29.12 12.36
N TRP A 506 -1.11 -27.95 11.95
CA TRP A 506 -1.78 -27.05 11.02
C TRP A 506 -2.00 -27.71 9.66
N GLY A 507 -0.96 -28.34 9.11
CA GLY A 507 -1.05 -29.08 7.85
C GLY A 507 -2.07 -30.22 7.91
N GLN A 508 -2.09 -30.99 8.99
CA GLN A 508 -3.05 -32.09 9.18
C GLN A 508 -4.48 -31.60 9.34
N TYR A 509 -4.70 -30.52 10.11
CA TYR A 509 -6.01 -29.93 10.28
C TYR A 509 -6.57 -29.42 8.95
N LEU A 510 -5.81 -28.56 8.26
CA LEU A 510 -6.27 -27.94 7.01
C LEU A 510 -6.49 -28.96 5.87
N ALA A 511 -5.69 -30.03 5.82
CA ALA A 511 -5.86 -31.13 4.88
C ALA A 511 -6.84 -32.22 5.37
N GLY A 512 -7.36 -32.08 6.58
CA GLY A 512 -8.20 -33.08 7.25
C GLY A 512 -9.63 -33.08 6.73
N ARG A 513 -10.34 -34.19 6.99
CA ARG A 513 -11.77 -34.30 6.67
C ARG A 513 -12.59 -33.27 7.45
N GLY A 514 -13.59 -32.68 6.80
CA GLY A 514 -14.45 -31.63 7.36
C GLY A 514 -14.01 -30.20 7.00
N ASN A 515 -12.80 -30.03 6.47
CA ASN A 515 -12.26 -28.74 6.04
C ASN A 515 -12.19 -28.58 4.51
N GLU A 516 -12.81 -29.47 3.75
CA GLU A 516 -12.78 -29.49 2.28
C GLU A 516 -13.32 -28.19 1.67
N ARG A 517 -14.26 -27.54 2.38
CA ARG A 517 -14.88 -26.27 1.97
C ARG A 517 -13.86 -25.15 1.78
N LEU A 518 -12.75 -25.16 2.52
CA LEU A 518 -11.67 -24.18 2.41
C LEU A 518 -10.93 -24.28 1.06
N TRP A 519 -11.02 -25.43 0.40
CA TRP A 519 -10.25 -25.76 -0.81
C TRP A 519 -11.11 -25.89 -2.07
N ARG A 520 -12.40 -25.54 -2.00
CA ARG A 520 -13.33 -25.60 -3.14
C ARG A 520 -13.06 -24.51 -4.20
N THR A 521 -12.31 -23.48 -3.83
CA THR A 521 -11.94 -22.37 -4.70
C THR A 521 -10.43 -22.31 -4.79
N LEU A 522 -9.90 -22.56 -5.99
CA LEU A 522 -8.47 -22.48 -6.30
C LEU A 522 -8.22 -21.21 -7.12
N ILE A 523 -7.58 -20.22 -6.51
CA ILE A 523 -7.27 -18.93 -7.16
C ILE A 523 -5.75 -18.78 -7.27
N PHE A 524 -5.24 -18.76 -8.49
CA PHE A 524 -3.84 -18.55 -8.79
C PHE A 524 -3.66 -17.12 -9.30
N VAL A 525 -3.41 -16.19 -8.37
CA VAL A 525 -3.26 -14.75 -8.63
C VAL A 525 -1.85 -14.35 -9.04
N GLU A 526 -1.73 -13.17 -9.66
CA GLU A 526 -0.49 -12.61 -10.17
C GLU A 526 0.52 -12.19 -9.07
N ASN A 527 0.10 -12.04 -7.81
CA ASN A 527 0.94 -11.45 -6.76
C ASN A 527 1.24 -12.36 -5.56
N VAL A 528 2.51 -12.28 -5.12
CA VAL A 528 3.22 -12.95 -4.03
C VAL A 528 3.81 -14.33 -4.41
N GLY A 529 5.15 -14.45 -4.37
CA GLY A 529 5.94 -15.60 -4.83
C GLY A 529 5.58 -17.00 -4.24
N PRO A 530 6.29 -18.09 -4.64
CA PRO A 530 7.64 -18.15 -5.17
C PRO A 530 7.70 -18.13 -6.70
N ALA A 531 8.89 -17.87 -7.25
CA ALA A 531 9.22 -17.81 -8.67
C ALA A 531 8.98 -19.12 -9.48
N ARG A 532 8.23 -20.09 -8.95
CA ARG A 532 7.99 -21.38 -9.60
C ARG A 532 6.50 -21.73 -9.62
N PRO A 533 5.93 -22.03 -10.80
CA PRO A 533 4.56 -22.50 -10.91
C PRO A 533 4.36 -23.81 -10.14
N PRO A 534 3.13 -24.08 -9.65
CA PRO A 534 2.86 -25.31 -8.92
C PRO A 534 3.16 -26.52 -9.80
N GLY A 535 3.96 -27.44 -9.26
CA GLY A 535 4.22 -28.73 -9.88
C GLY A 535 2.98 -29.64 -9.82
N MET A 536 2.95 -30.67 -10.66
CA MET A 536 1.84 -31.63 -10.73
C MET A 536 1.51 -32.29 -9.39
N LYS A 537 2.53 -32.61 -8.57
CA LYS A 537 2.34 -33.20 -7.24
C LYS A 537 1.61 -32.25 -6.29
N SER A 538 1.99 -30.98 -6.25
CA SER A 538 1.34 -29.95 -5.44
C SER A 538 -0.10 -29.72 -5.88
N LEU A 539 -0.34 -29.68 -7.19
CA LEU A 539 -1.68 -29.51 -7.76
C LEU A 539 -2.63 -30.64 -7.37
N ARG A 540 -2.20 -31.90 -7.52
CA ARG A 540 -2.98 -33.07 -7.07
C ARG A 540 -3.25 -33.04 -5.57
N LYS A 541 -2.29 -32.54 -4.77
CA LYS A 541 -2.47 -32.40 -3.32
C LYS A 541 -3.55 -31.38 -2.97
N LEU A 542 -3.54 -30.21 -3.62
CA LEU A 542 -4.56 -29.17 -3.43
C LEU A 542 -5.96 -29.67 -3.81
N ILE A 543 -6.06 -30.37 -4.93
CA ILE A 543 -7.31 -31.02 -5.37
C ILE A 543 -7.77 -32.03 -4.31
N SER A 544 -6.86 -32.84 -3.76
CA SER A 544 -7.22 -33.84 -2.74
C SER A 544 -7.75 -33.20 -1.45
N TYR A 545 -7.28 -32.01 -1.08
CA TYR A 545 -7.78 -31.29 0.10
C TYR A 545 -9.24 -30.85 -0.04
N SER A 546 -9.70 -30.64 -1.28
CA SER A 546 -11.12 -30.36 -1.56
C SER A 546 -12.02 -31.60 -1.54
N GLY A 547 -11.45 -32.80 -1.32
CA GLY A 547 -12.16 -34.05 -1.53
C GLY A 547 -12.40 -34.39 -3.01
N ASN A 548 -11.61 -33.80 -3.92
CA ASN A 548 -11.83 -33.82 -5.38
C ASN A 548 -13.18 -33.19 -5.80
N ASP A 549 -13.56 -32.12 -5.10
CA ASP A 549 -14.79 -31.33 -5.32
C ASP A 549 -14.46 -29.83 -5.45
N VAL A 550 -13.45 -29.50 -6.26
CA VAL A 550 -13.19 -28.09 -6.59
C VAL A 550 -14.33 -27.55 -7.44
N ARG A 551 -14.85 -26.39 -7.05
CA ARG A 551 -16.00 -25.72 -7.70
C ARG A 551 -15.59 -24.51 -8.50
N GLN A 552 -14.48 -23.86 -8.14
CA GLN A 552 -14.01 -22.67 -8.83
C GLN A 552 -12.52 -22.77 -9.07
N ILE A 553 -12.12 -22.56 -10.32
CA ILE A 553 -10.72 -22.52 -10.74
C ILE A 553 -10.50 -21.19 -11.46
N ILE A 554 -9.61 -20.37 -10.92
CA ILE A 554 -9.25 -19.07 -11.46
C ILE A 554 -7.74 -19.03 -11.64
N ILE A 555 -7.28 -18.87 -12.87
CA ILE A 555 -5.86 -18.72 -13.22
C ILE A 555 -5.71 -17.36 -13.89
N GLU A 556 -5.16 -16.38 -13.16
CA GLU A 556 -5.01 -15.00 -13.65
C GLU A 556 -3.87 -14.83 -14.67
N ASN A 557 -2.90 -15.75 -14.68
CA ASN A 557 -1.81 -15.71 -15.64
C ASN A 557 -1.38 -17.13 -16.03
N VAL A 558 -1.91 -17.60 -17.16
CA VAL A 558 -1.72 -18.95 -17.71
C VAL A 558 -0.26 -19.21 -18.11
N LEU A 559 0.43 -18.22 -18.68
CA LEU A 559 1.86 -18.29 -19.00
C LEU A 559 2.71 -18.53 -17.74
N ARG A 560 2.49 -17.72 -16.70
CA ARG A 560 3.25 -17.81 -15.44
C ARG A 560 2.91 -19.09 -14.68
N PHE A 561 1.64 -19.51 -14.71
CA PHE A 561 1.21 -20.81 -14.19
C PHE A 561 1.82 -21.98 -14.96
N ARG A 562 2.35 -21.75 -16.17
CA ARG A 562 2.81 -22.75 -17.14
C ARG A 562 1.75 -23.83 -17.31
N LEU A 563 0.54 -23.42 -17.70
CA LEU A 563 -0.57 -24.34 -17.91
C LEU A 563 -0.26 -25.26 -19.09
N SER A 564 0.02 -26.53 -18.81
CA SER A 564 0.13 -27.56 -19.83
C SER A 564 -1.17 -28.35 -19.92
N GLN A 565 -1.34 -29.10 -21.02
CA GLN A 565 -2.46 -30.02 -21.18
C GLN A 565 -2.63 -30.98 -19.99
N GLN A 566 -1.52 -31.46 -19.40
CA GLN A 566 -1.56 -32.34 -18.23
C GLN A 566 -2.10 -31.65 -16.97
N LYS A 567 -1.79 -30.37 -16.75
CA LYS A 567 -2.28 -29.60 -15.61
C LYS A 567 -3.78 -29.32 -15.76
N LEU A 568 -4.20 -28.93 -16.96
CA LEU A 568 -5.61 -28.72 -17.29
C LEU A 568 -6.43 -29.99 -17.04
N LEU A 569 -5.96 -31.13 -17.55
CA LEU A 569 -6.61 -32.42 -17.33
C LEU A 569 -6.71 -32.79 -15.84
N ALA A 570 -5.64 -32.60 -15.07
CA ALA A 570 -5.66 -32.90 -13.64
C ALA A 570 -6.65 -32.02 -12.87
N LEU A 571 -6.70 -30.72 -13.20
CA LEU A 571 -7.68 -29.79 -12.63
C LEU A 571 -9.11 -30.23 -12.94
N ILE A 572 -9.40 -30.55 -14.21
CA ILE A 572 -10.75 -30.92 -14.64
C ILE A 572 -11.19 -32.27 -14.05
N GLN A 573 -10.33 -33.30 -14.13
CA GLN A 573 -10.64 -34.63 -13.60
C GLN A 573 -10.80 -34.64 -12.07
N GLY A 574 -10.10 -33.73 -11.38
CA GLY A 574 -10.20 -33.51 -9.94
C GLY A 574 -11.43 -32.72 -9.47
N SER A 575 -12.26 -32.25 -10.39
CA SER A 575 -13.31 -31.25 -10.12
C SER A 575 -14.67 -31.70 -10.66
N LYS A 576 -15.31 -32.67 -9.98
CA LYS A 576 -16.56 -33.26 -10.47
C LYS A 576 -17.72 -32.27 -10.58
N ASN A 577 -17.77 -31.28 -9.68
CA ASN A 577 -18.82 -30.26 -9.64
C ASN A 577 -18.25 -28.87 -9.93
N LEU A 578 -17.37 -28.76 -10.93
CA LEU A 578 -16.82 -27.46 -11.32
C LEU A 578 -17.94 -26.53 -11.79
N GLU A 579 -18.08 -25.37 -11.15
CA GLU A 579 -19.11 -24.34 -11.40
C GLU A 579 -18.53 -23.16 -12.18
N ARG A 580 -17.27 -22.78 -11.95
CA ARG A 580 -16.59 -21.63 -12.59
C ARG A 580 -15.17 -21.97 -13.04
N LEU A 581 -14.85 -21.64 -14.29
CA LEU A 581 -13.52 -21.77 -14.88
C LEU A 581 -13.08 -20.43 -15.49
N GLU A 582 -11.98 -19.86 -14.99
CA GLU A 582 -11.35 -18.67 -15.55
C GLU A 582 -9.90 -18.93 -15.92
N LEU A 583 -9.55 -18.68 -17.18
CA LEU A 583 -8.21 -18.80 -17.72
C LEU A 583 -7.83 -17.48 -18.39
N ARG A 584 -6.80 -16.81 -17.87
CA ARG A 584 -6.35 -15.49 -18.34
C ARG A 584 -4.92 -15.51 -18.86
N GLY A 585 -4.71 -14.85 -19.99
CA GLY A 585 -3.41 -14.72 -20.66
C GLY A 585 -3.23 -15.74 -21.78
N SER A 586 -2.22 -15.52 -22.63
CA SER A 586 -1.95 -16.37 -23.79
C SER A 586 -1.26 -17.69 -23.41
N THR A 587 -1.25 -18.65 -24.33
CA THR A 587 -0.47 -19.89 -24.18
C THR A 587 -0.04 -20.40 -25.54
N GLU A 588 1.18 -20.95 -25.63
CA GLU A 588 1.67 -21.64 -26.83
C GLU A 588 1.20 -23.12 -26.87
N GLU A 589 0.78 -23.65 -25.72
CA GLU A 589 0.26 -25.02 -25.59
C GLU A 589 -1.08 -25.16 -26.30
N ASP A 590 -1.27 -26.30 -26.98
CA ASP A 590 -2.56 -26.63 -27.56
C ASP A 590 -3.45 -27.33 -26.53
N LEU A 591 -4.35 -26.56 -25.91
CA LEU A 591 -5.21 -27.04 -24.85
C LEU A 591 -6.49 -27.67 -25.43
N SER A 592 -6.88 -28.82 -24.89
CA SER A 592 -8.12 -29.50 -25.29
C SER A 592 -8.80 -30.17 -24.09
N ILE A 593 -10.11 -30.33 -24.16
CA ILE A 593 -10.91 -31.04 -23.15
C ILE A 593 -11.12 -32.47 -23.63
N PRO A 594 -10.90 -33.50 -22.77
CA PRO A 594 -11.05 -34.88 -23.17
C PRO A 594 -12.52 -35.23 -23.40
N GLU A 595 -12.79 -36.06 -24.40
CA GLU A 595 -14.13 -36.57 -24.72
C GLU A 595 -14.59 -37.61 -23.68
N ALA A 596 -14.91 -37.16 -22.46
CA ALA A 596 -15.41 -38.02 -21.40
C ALA A 596 -16.80 -37.56 -20.92
N LYS A 597 -17.72 -38.52 -20.79
CA LYS A 597 -19.10 -38.26 -20.40
C LYS A 597 -19.16 -37.76 -18.95
N GLY A 598 -19.94 -36.71 -18.71
CA GLY A 598 -20.27 -36.19 -17.37
C GLY A 598 -19.26 -35.19 -16.78
N ILE A 599 -18.16 -34.87 -17.48
CA ILE A 599 -17.25 -33.80 -17.07
C ILE A 599 -17.91 -32.43 -17.34
N LEU A 600 -17.67 -31.45 -16.46
CA LEU A 600 -18.12 -30.04 -16.61
C LEU A 600 -19.65 -29.85 -16.71
N SER A 601 -20.44 -30.85 -16.32
CA SER A 601 -21.90 -30.83 -16.38
C SER A 601 -22.58 -29.83 -15.43
N LYS A 602 -21.81 -29.22 -14.52
CA LYS A 602 -22.26 -28.15 -13.61
C LYS A 602 -21.59 -26.80 -13.90
N LEU A 603 -20.80 -26.72 -14.98
CA LEU A 603 -20.05 -25.53 -15.33
C LEU A 603 -21.04 -24.45 -15.77
N SER A 604 -21.12 -23.39 -14.99
CA SER A 604 -22.08 -22.29 -15.16
C SER A 604 -21.42 -21.00 -15.65
N HIS A 605 -20.14 -20.80 -15.31
CA HIS A 605 -19.37 -19.61 -15.68
C HIS A 605 -18.06 -19.99 -16.35
N VAL A 606 -17.82 -19.46 -17.54
CA VAL A 606 -16.56 -19.61 -18.29
C VAL A 606 -16.01 -18.23 -18.65
N PHE A 607 -14.74 -17.99 -18.29
CA PHE A 607 -13.96 -16.86 -18.76
C PHE A 607 -12.66 -17.31 -19.42
N LEU A 608 -12.45 -16.92 -20.69
CA LEU A 608 -11.23 -17.18 -21.44
C LEU A 608 -10.69 -15.86 -21.96
N GLN A 609 -9.47 -15.49 -21.59
CA GLN A 609 -8.78 -14.30 -22.10
C GLN A 609 -7.49 -14.71 -22.81
N ASP A 610 -7.35 -14.35 -24.08
CA ASP A 610 -6.22 -14.58 -24.98
C ASP A 610 -5.85 -16.05 -25.26
N ILE A 611 -6.57 -17.00 -24.67
CA ILE A 611 -6.31 -18.44 -24.81
C ILE A 611 -6.58 -18.94 -26.22
N ILE A 612 -7.69 -18.50 -26.82
CA ILE A 612 -8.19 -19.08 -28.08
C ILE A 612 -7.70 -18.35 -29.33
N ILE A 613 -6.92 -17.26 -29.17
CA ILE A 613 -6.47 -16.39 -30.26
C ILE A 613 -5.70 -17.19 -31.31
N SER A 614 -4.69 -17.95 -30.85
CA SER A 614 -3.80 -18.72 -31.73
C SER A 614 -4.27 -20.15 -31.94
N LYS A 615 -4.89 -20.78 -30.93
CA LYS A 615 -5.29 -22.19 -30.93
C LYS A 615 -6.68 -22.37 -30.29
N PRO A 616 -7.78 -22.40 -31.06
CA PRO A 616 -9.14 -22.42 -30.51
C PRO A 616 -9.63 -23.81 -30.08
N HIS A 617 -8.78 -24.84 -30.05
CA HIS A 617 -9.17 -26.24 -29.86
C HIS A 617 -9.85 -26.55 -28.52
N ILE A 618 -9.60 -25.75 -27.49
CA ILE A 618 -10.26 -25.88 -26.18
C ILE A 618 -11.75 -25.50 -26.23
N LEU A 619 -12.14 -24.56 -27.09
CA LEU A 619 -13.43 -23.87 -27.01
C LEU A 619 -14.60 -24.80 -27.29
N LYS A 620 -14.60 -25.47 -28.43
CA LYS A 620 -15.72 -26.31 -28.87
C LYS A 620 -16.00 -27.47 -27.90
N PRO A 621 -14.99 -28.28 -27.49
CA PRO A 621 -15.20 -29.32 -26.49
C PRO A 621 -15.69 -28.77 -25.14
N LEU A 622 -15.13 -27.65 -24.68
CA LEU A 622 -15.52 -27.01 -23.42
C LEU A 622 -17.01 -26.64 -23.42
N LEU A 623 -17.46 -25.94 -24.47
CA LEU A 623 -18.85 -25.53 -24.60
C LEU A 623 -19.80 -26.72 -24.78
N GLN A 624 -19.38 -27.77 -25.48
CA GLN A 624 -20.18 -28.99 -25.65
C GLN A 624 -20.41 -29.71 -24.32
N HIS A 625 -19.39 -29.82 -23.48
CA HIS A 625 -19.52 -30.45 -22.16
C HIS A 625 -20.35 -29.63 -21.17
N ALA A 626 -20.31 -28.29 -21.29
CA ALA A 626 -21.04 -27.37 -20.44
C ALA A 626 -22.42 -26.96 -20.98
N SER A 627 -22.89 -27.56 -22.09
CA SER A 627 -24.02 -27.03 -22.87
C SER A 627 -25.31 -26.84 -22.06
N GLU A 628 -25.61 -27.80 -21.19
CA GLU A 628 -26.84 -27.84 -20.39
C GLU A 628 -26.77 -27.04 -19.08
N SER A 629 -25.60 -26.50 -18.72
CA SER A 629 -25.37 -25.82 -17.43
C SER A 629 -24.85 -24.40 -17.56
N LEU A 630 -24.28 -24.03 -18.70
CA LEU A 630 -23.61 -22.75 -18.89
C LEU A 630 -24.62 -21.59 -18.86
N GLN A 631 -24.38 -20.63 -17.97
CA GLN A 631 -25.20 -19.42 -17.78
C GLN A 631 -24.46 -18.16 -18.21
N SER A 632 -23.12 -18.13 -18.05
CA SER A 632 -22.29 -16.99 -18.39
C SER A 632 -21.06 -17.41 -19.18
N LEU A 633 -20.86 -16.78 -20.33
CA LEU A 633 -19.71 -16.98 -21.20
C LEU A 633 -19.06 -15.63 -21.51
N HIS A 634 -17.78 -15.53 -21.17
CA HIS A 634 -16.95 -14.38 -21.51
C HIS A 634 -15.69 -14.85 -22.24
N ILE A 635 -15.53 -14.36 -23.47
CA ILE A 635 -14.37 -14.61 -24.31
C ILE A 635 -13.73 -13.26 -24.65
N ASP A 636 -12.49 -13.07 -24.23
CA ASP A 636 -11.64 -11.93 -24.56
C ASP A 636 -10.50 -12.41 -25.48
N GLY A 637 -10.49 -11.94 -26.72
CA GLY A 637 -9.55 -12.39 -27.76
C GLY A 637 -10.10 -13.53 -28.61
N LEU A 638 -10.87 -13.18 -29.64
CA LEU A 638 -11.40 -14.12 -30.63
C LEU A 638 -10.30 -14.73 -31.56
N PRO A 639 -10.54 -15.90 -32.18
CA PRO A 639 -9.54 -16.63 -32.97
C PRO A 639 -9.14 -15.93 -34.29
N GLN A 640 -7.87 -16.06 -34.70
CA GLN A 640 -7.32 -15.36 -35.88
C GLN A 640 -7.68 -15.97 -37.25
N SER A 641 -8.07 -17.25 -37.33
CA SER A 641 -7.99 -18.01 -38.60
C SER A 641 -9.22 -18.84 -38.98
N SER A 642 -10.38 -18.61 -38.39
CA SER A 642 -11.58 -19.30 -38.88
C SER A 642 -12.14 -18.66 -40.13
N SER A 643 -12.33 -19.48 -41.15
CA SER A 643 -13.33 -19.22 -42.17
C SER A 643 -14.67 -18.87 -41.50
N PRO A 644 -15.47 -17.95 -42.08
CA PRO A 644 -16.82 -17.59 -41.59
C PRO A 644 -17.80 -18.79 -41.43
N SER A 645 -17.40 -19.99 -41.84
CA SER A 645 -18.15 -21.23 -41.84
C SER A 645 -17.90 -22.15 -40.64
N GLU A 646 -16.94 -21.86 -39.76
CA GLU A 646 -16.70 -22.71 -38.58
C GLU A 646 -17.68 -22.37 -37.45
N ASN A 647 -18.76 -23.13 -37.41
CA ASN A 647 -19.78 -23.11 -36.37
C ASN A 647 -19.23 -23.66 -35.03
N TRP A 648 -18.62 -22.79 -34.22
CA TRP A 648 -18.02 -23.21 -32.93
C TRP A 648 -19.00 -23.32 -31.77
N PHE A 649 -20.14 -22.63 -31.85
CA PHE A 649 -21.11 -22.60 -30.75
C PHE A 649 -22.05 -23.82 -30.83
N PRO A 650 -22.02 -24.71 -29.81
CA PRO A 650 -23.07 -25.72 -29.65
C PRO A 650 -24.38 -25.05 -29.21
N HIS A 651 -25.46 -25.82 -29.13
CA HIS A 651 -26.71 -25.31 -28.57
C HIS A 651 -26.54 -25.12 -27.05
N LEU A 652 -26.71 -23.88 -26.57
CA LEU A 652 -26.53 -23.44 -25.18
C LEU A 652 -27.86 -22.86 -24.65
N PRO A 653 -28.82 -23.70 -24.25
CA PRO A 653 -30.19 -23.27 -23.95
C PRO A 653 -30.34 -22.43 -22.66
N LYS A 654 -29.35 -22.47 -21.75
CA LYS A 654 -29.40 -21.75 -20.45
C LYS A 654 -28.49 -20.53 -20.38
N LEU A 655 -27.81 -20.18 -21.48
CA LEU A 655 -26.88 -19.06 -21.50
C LEU A 655 -27.65 -17.73 -21.40
N GLN A 656 -27.38 -16.97 -20.34
CA GLN A 656 -28.02 -15.67 -20.05
C GLN A 656 -27.08 -14.50 -20.34
N TYR A 657 -25.78 -14.66 -20.08
CA TYR A 657 -24.79 -13.58 -20.21
C TYR A 657 -23.74 -13.96 -21.24
N LEU A 658 -23.64 -13.17 -22.31
CA LEU A 658 -22.65 -13.38 -23.37
C LEU A 658 -21.80 -12.14 -23.57
N ARG A 659 -20.50 -12.27 -23.34
CA ARG A 659 -19.51 -11.21 -23.53
C ARG A 659 -18.41 -11.65 -24.49
N LEU A 660 -18.24 -10.92 -25.58
CA LEU A 660 -17.23 -11.19 -26.60
C LEU A 660 -16.39 -9.93 -26.81
N GLU A 661 -15.07 -10.05 -26.68
CA GLU A 661 -14.11 -8.98 -26.97
C GLU A 661 -13.09 -9.47 -28.01
N GLU A 662 -12.74 -8.58 -28.92
CA GLU A 662 -11.66 -8.79 -29.87
C GLU A 662 -10.59 -7.69 -29.71
N HIS A 663 -9.35 -8.01 -30.08
CA HIS A 663 -8.28 -7.02 -30.15
C HIS A 663 -8.26 -6.41 -31.55
N SER A 664 -8.19 -5.08 -31.66
CA SER A 664 -8.12 -4.36 -32.94
C SER A 664 -6.99 -4.90 -33.84
N LYS A 665 -7.35 -5.49 -34.99
CA LYS A 665 -6.44 -6.17 -35.92
C LYS A 665 -6.77 -5.86 -37.39
N PRO A 666 -5.81 -6.05 -38.34
CA PRO A 666 -5.98 -5.72 -39.75
C PRO A 666 -7.10 -6.49 -40.47
N SER A 667 -7.38 -7.71 -40.05
CA SER A 667 -8.46 -8.56 -40.55
C SER A 667 -9.35 -8.99 -39.38
N PRO A 668 -10.45 -8.27 -39.10
CA PRO A 668 -11.29 -8.54 -37.94
C PRO A 668 -12.11 -9.82 -38.12
N PHE A 669 -12.37 -10.53 -37.01
CA PHE A 669 -13.26 -11.68 -37.02
C PHE A 669 -14.71 -11.21 -37.23
N ARG A 670 -15.44 -11.87 -38.12
CA ARG A 670 -16.85 -11.58 -38.40
C ARG A 670 -17.75 -12.62 -37.75
N LEU A 671 -18.50 -12.19 -36.75
CA LEU A 671 -19.43 -13.04 -36.01
C LEU A 671 -20.79 -13.12 -36.72
N ASN A 672 -21.21 -14.33 -37.11
CA ASN A 672 -22.57 -14.56 -37.60
C ASN A 672 -23.57 -14.45 -36.43
N THR A 673 -24.23 -13.30 -36.34
CA THR A 673 -25.02 -12.90 -35.17
C THR A 673 -26.27 -13.75 -35.02
N TRP A 674 -26.99 -13.98 -36.11
CA TRP A 674 -28.26 -14.72 -36.06
C TRP A 674 -28.03 -16.23 -35.87
N TYR A 675 -26.95 -16.78 -36.43
CA TYR A 675 -26.54 -18.14 -36.12
C TYR A 675 -26.24 -18.32 -34.62
N LEU A 676 -25.50 -17.39 -34.04
CA LEU A 676 -25.21 -17.38 -32.61
C LEU A 676 -26.51 -17.28 -31.78
N ALA A 677 -27.44 -16.43 -32.19
CA ALA A 677 -28.72 -16.27 -31.49
C ALA A 677 -29.56 -17.56 -31.51
N MET A 678 -29.61 -18.28 -32.63
CA MET A 678 -30.24 -19.61 -32.71
C MET A 678 -29.61 -20.62 -31.74
N LYS A 679 -28.30 -20.54 -31.52
CA LYS A 679 -27.58 -21.42 -30.60
C LYS A 679 -27.71 -21.00 -29.14
N THR A 680 -28.08 -19.75 -28.86
CA THR A 680 -28.10 -19.16 -27.50
C THR A 680 -29.43 -18.47 -27.21
N PRO A 681 -30.57 -19.18 -27.25
CA PRO A 681 -31.90 -18.54 -27.33
C PRO A 681 -32.30 -17.71 -26.10
N ARG A 682 -31.69 -17.92 -24.93
CA ARG A 682 -32.06 -17.26 -23.66
C ARG A 682 -31.10 -16.16 -23.20
N VAL A 683 -30.29 -15.61 -24.12
CA VAL A 683 -29.37 -14.51 -23.77
C VAL A 683 -30.18 -13.29 -23.35
N GLN A 684 -29.87 -12.77 -22.18
CA GLN A 684 -30.47 -11.58 -21.59
C GLN A 684 -29.56 -10.36 -21.70
N GLN A 685 -28.24 -10.58 -21.68
CA GLN A 685 -27.26 -9.50 -21.81
C GLN A 685 -26.20 -9.87 -22.83
N LEU A 686 -25.99 -8.97 -23.79
CA LEU A 686 -24.99 -9.09 -24.82
C LEU A 686 -23.98 -7.93 -24.70
N TYR A 687 -22.70 -8.28 -24.55
CA TYR A 687 -21.59 -7.33 -24.56
C TYR A 687 -20.63 -7.66 -25.69
N LEU A 688 -20.39 -6.68 -26.56
CA LEU A 688 -19.52 -6.79 -27.71
C LEU A 688 -18.49 -5.66 -27.66
N LYS A 689 -17.20 -5.99 -27.77
CA LYS A 689 -16.13 -4.99 -27.86
C LYS A 689 -15.18 -5.31 -29.00
N ASP A 690 -15.06 -4.35 -29.91
CA ASP A 690 -14.22 -4.40 -31.11
C ASP A 690 -14.53 -5.58 -32.05
N VAL A 691 -15.72 -6.18 -31.93
CA VAL A 691 -16.19 -7.32 -32.74
C VAL A 691 -16.95 -6.83 -33.99
N GLN A 692 -16.62 -7.35 -35.18
CA GLN A 692 -17.40 -7.09 -36.39
C GLN A 692 -18.54 -8.13 -36.53
N LEU A 693 -19.71 -7.68 -36.97
CA LEU A 693 -20.91 -8.50 -37.03
C LEU A 693 -21.34 -8.76 -38.48
N LEU A 694 -21.82 -9.98 -38.72
CA LEU A 694 -22.48 -10.38 -39.96
C LEU A 694 -23.95 -10.70 -39.65
N GLY A 695 -24.85 -9.82 -40.11
CA GLY A 695 -26.29 -9.88 -39.89
C GLY A 695 -27.09 -10.50 -41.03
N VAL A 696 -26.55 -11.51 -41.72
CA VAL A 696 -27.31 -12.21 -42.79
C VAL A 696 -28.34 -13.13 -42.13
N LEU A 697 -29.60 -12.72 -42.18
CA LEU A 697 -30.73 -13.55 -41.73
C LEU A 697 -30.93 -14.73 -42.68
N PRO A 698 -31.19 -15.94 -42.17
CA PRO A 698 -31.65 -17.06 -43.00
C PRO A 698 -32.95 -16.68 -43.73
N PRO A 699 -33.18 -17.20 -44.96
CA PRO A 699 -34.47 -17.05 -45.63
C PRO A 699 -35.59 -17.55 -44.71
N ASP A 700 -36.71 -16.80 -44.63
CA ASP A 700 -37.90 -17.10 -43.81
C ASP A 700 -37.75 -16.97 -42.28
N ALA A 701 -36.60 -16.52 -41.78
CA ALA A 701 -36.39 -16.30 -40.35
C ALA A 701 -37.00 -14.97 -39.87
N ILE A 702 -37.79 -15.02 -38.79
CA ILE A 702 -38.33 -13.84 -38.11
C ILE A 702 -37.29 -13.30 -37.12
N LEU A 703 -36.97 -12.01 -37.23
CA LEU A 703 -35.96 -11.35 -36.40
C LEU A 703 -36.29 -11.48 -34.89
N ASP A 704 -37.56 -11.28 -34.51
CA ASP A 704 -38.04 -11.29 -33.11
C ASP A 704 -38.07 -12.66 -32.43
N ASP A 705 -37.83 -13.75 -33.19
CA ASP A 705 -37.65 -15.09 -32.65
C ASP A 705 -36.23 -15.29 -32.09
N HIS A 706 -35.30 -14.40 -32.45
CA HIS A 706 -33.92 -14.43 -32.00
C HIS A 706 -33.76 -13.57 -30.74
N TRP A 707 -33.19 -14.15 -29.67
CA TRP A 707 -33.01 -13.50 -28.36
C TRP A 707 -34.25 -12.76 -27.81
N PRO A 708 -35.37 -13.47 -27.61
CA PRO A 708 -36.60 -12.88 -27.10
C PRO A 708 -36.47 -12.27 -25.69
N GLU A 709 -35.45 -12.65 -24.91
CA GLU A 709 -35.23 -12.15 -23.55
C GLU A 709 -34.11 -11.11 -23.46
N LEU A 710 -33.65 -10.53 -24.58
CA LEU A 710 -32.57 -9.55 -24.57
C LEU A 710 -33.00 -8.25 -23.86
N LYS A 711 -32.40 -7.98 -22.70
CA LYS A 711 -32.66 -6.81 -21.86
C LYS A 711 -31.51 -5.80 -21.86
N ALA A 712 -30.28 -6.22 -22.16
CA ALA A 712 -29.13 -5.32 -22.21
C ALA A 712 -28.24 -5.56 -23.44
N LEU A 713 -27.88 -4.46 -24.11
CA LEU A 713 -26.97 -4.46 -25.25
C LEU A 713 -25.84 -3.44 -25.01
N THR A 714 -24.60 -3.92 -24.99
CA THR A 714 -23.40 -3.08 -24.93
C THR A 714 -22.55 -3.34 -26.15
N VAL A 715 -22.28 -2.30 -26.95
CA VAL A 715 -21.45 -2.38 -28.15
C VAL A 715 -20.39 -1.31 -28.09
N HIS A 716 -19.15 -1.75 -27.94
CA HIS A 716 -17.97 -0.92 -28.04
C HIS A 716 -17.30 -1.28 -29.37
N GLY A 717 -17.10 -0.32 -30.24
CA GLY A 717 -16.63 -0.59 -31.60
C GLY A 717 -15.29 0.07 -31.91
N PRO A 718 -14.56 -0.45 -32.91
CA PRO A 718 -13.38 0.23 -33.44
C PRO A 718 -13.83 1.52 -34.16
N ASN A 719 -12.89 2.43 -34.42
CA ASN A 719 -13.22 3.69 -35.09
C ASN A 719 -13.78 3.52 -36.52
N ASP A 720 -13.58 2.35 -37.14
CA ASP A 720 -13.94 2.01 -38.52
C ASP A 720 -14.84 0.75 -38.61
N SER A 721 -16.00 0.76 -37.95
CA SER A 721 -17.01 -0.31 -38.14
C SER A 721 -17.49 -0.38 -39.59
N ASP A 722 -17.65 -1.60 -40.13
CA ASP A 722 -18.21 -1.80 -41.47
C ASP A 722 -19.75 -1.64 -41.50
N LEU A 723 -20.31 -1.38 -42.68
CA LEU A 723 -21.75 -1.17 -42.88
C LEU A 723 -22.58 -2.37 -42.40
N ASN A 724 -22.06 -3.59 -42.54
CA ASN A 724 -22.74 -4.80 -42.08
C ASN A 724 -22.88 -4.82 -40.55
N THR A 725 -21.83 -4.43 -39.84
CA THR A 725 -21.85 -4.32 -38.38
C THR A 725 -22.86 -3.29 -37.94
N ALA A 726 -22.88 -2.12 -38.60
CA ALA A 726 -23.84 -1.06 -38.35
C ALA A 726 -25.30 -1.54 -38.51
N GLN A 727 -25.62 -2.16 -39.64
CA GLN A 727 -26.96 -2.71 -39.91
C GLN A 727 -27.36 -3.80 -38.90
N THR A 728 -26.41 -4.63 -38.47
CA THR A 728 -26.68 -5.68 -37.48
C THR A 728 -26.97 -5.10 -36.10
N VAL A 729 -26.23 -4.07 -35.67
CA VAL A 729 -26.51 -3.35 -34.41
C VAL A 729 -27.89 -2.72 -34.44
N GLN A 730 -28.28 -2.10 -35.55
CA GLN A 730 -29.63 -1.57 -35.76
C GLN A 730 -30.69 -2.67 -35.56
N GLN A 731 -30.53 -3.82 -36.23
CA GLN A 731 -31.44 -4.96 -36.06
C GLN A 731 -31.53 -5.46 -34.61
N LEU A 732 -30.41 -5.49 -33.88
CA LEU A 732 -30.38 -5.88 -32.47
C LEU A 732 -31.15 -4.90 -31.58
N THR A 733 -31.06 -3.59 -31.87
CA THR A 733 -31.77 -2.56 -31.11
C THR A 733 -33.26 -2.49 -31.43
N SER A 734 -33.68 -3.06 -32.57
CA SER A 734 -35.09 -3.09 -32.99
C SER A 734 -35.82 -4.38 -32.59
N LEU A 735 -35.14 -5.36 -31.98
CA LEU A 735 -35.76 -6.61 -31.53
C LEU A 735 -37.00 -6.34 -30.68
N ARG A 736 -38.14 -6.92 -31.07
CA ARG A 736 -39.46 -6.76 -30.45
C ARG A 736 -39.87 -5.28 -30.28
N GLY A 737 -39.46 -4.43 -31.23
CA GLY A 737 -39.69 -2.99 -31.17
C GLY A 737 -38.97 -2.30 -30.00
N GLY A 738 -37.87 -2.87 -29.50
CA GLY A 738 -37.07 -2.32 -28.41
C GLY A 738 -37.76 -2.33 -27.04
N ARG A 739 -38.96 -2.90 -26.91
CA ARG A 739 -39.78 -2.86 -25.69
C ARG A 739 -39.17 -3.59 -24.49
N MET A 740 -38.29 -4.55 -24.75
CA MET A 740 -37.65 -5.37 -23.70
C MET A 740 -36.26 -4.84 -23.30
N LEU A 741 -35.70 -3.91 -24.06
CA LEU A 741 -34.37 -3.36 -23.80
C LEU A 741 -34.42 -2.35 -22.64
N GLN A 742 -33.74 -2.67 -21.56
CA GLN A 742 -33.57 -1.81 -20.38
C GLN A 742 -32.26 -1.02 -20.41
N TYR A 743 -31.20 -1.58 -21.01
CA TYR A 743 -29.86 -0.98 -21.02
C TYR A 743 -29.25 -1.00 -22.41
N ILE A 744 -28.83 0.17 -22.90
CA ILE A 744 -28.09 0.34 -24.15
C ILE A 744 -26.83 1.16 -23.87
N ASP A 745 -25.65 0.64 -24.24
CA ASP A 745 -24.36 1.34 -24.10
C ASP A 745 -23.58 1.26 -25.42
N PHE A 746 -23.36 2.41 -26.03
CA PHE A 746 -22.63 2.57 -27.28
C PHE A 746 -21.38 3.42 -27.09
N ASP A 747 -20.24 2.80 -27.39
CA ASP A 747 -18.93 3.43 -27.37
C ASP A 747 -18.22 3.20 -28.72
N PHE A 748 -18.70 3.87 -29.77
CA PHE A 748 -18.08 3.93 -31.11
C PHE A 748 -18.55 5.19 -31.86
N ARG A 749 -17.79 5.63 -32.86
CA ARG A 749 -18.19 6.75 -33.73
C ARG A 749 -19.06 6.22 -34.87
N TRP A 750 -20.21 6.85 -35.10
CA TRP A 750 -21.07 6.55 -36.24
C TRP A 750 -20.87 7.59 -37.34
N LYS A 751 -20.73 7.17 -38.60
CA LYS A 751 -20.58 8.12 -39.71
C LYS A 751 -21.95 8.78 -39.99
N PRO A 752 -22.01 10.12 -40.16
CA PRO A 752 -23.28 10.84 -40.38
C PRO A 752 -24.05 10.47 -41.65
N ASN A 753 -23.44 9.72 -42.57
CA ASN A 753 -24.04 9.34 -43.85
C ASN A 753 -24.78 7.99 -43.79
N ASP A 754 -24.74 7.29 -42.64
CA ASP A 754 -25.35 5.98 -42.43
C ASP A 754 -26.61 6.08 -41.53
N GLU A 755 -27.56 5.16 -41.67
CA GLU A 755 -28.72 5.03 -40.76
C GLU A 755 -28.20 4.85 -39.33
N GLY A 756 -28.50 5.73 -38.38
CA GLY A 756 -27.99 5.73 -36.99
C GLY A 756 -28.25 4.41 -36.23
N PRO A 757 -27.54 4.16 -35.11
CA PRO A 757 -27.52 2.84 -34.44
C PRO A 757 -28.86 2.40 -33.83
N LEU A 758 -29.85 3.29 -33.75
CA LEU A 758 -31.23 3.01 -33.31
C LEU A 758 -32.24 3.02 -34.48
N GLY A 759 -31.76 2.76 -35.70
CA GLY A 759 -32.60 2.73 -36.92
C GLY A 759 -33.05 4.10 -37.42
N LEU A 760 -32.18 5.10 -37.27
CA LEU A 760 -32.49 6.50 -37.50
C LEU A 760 -31.77 7.04 -38.75
N ILE A 761 -32.42 7.16 -39.92
CA ILE A 761 -31.79 7.75 -41.14
C ILE A 761 -31.20 9.14 -40.81
N VAL A 762 -29.87 9.29 -40.75
CA VAL A 762 -29.21 10.58 -40.54
C VAL A 762 -29.19 11.33 -41.88
N LEU A 763 -30.19 12.16 -42.13
CA LEU A 763 -30.15 13.07 -43.26
C LEU A 763 -29.03 14.09 -43.02
N SER A 764 -28.13 14.14 -44.00
CA SER A 764 -27.06 15.11 -44.11
C SER A 764 -27.61 16.54 -44.15
N GLU A 765 -27.17 17.40 -43.23
CA GLU A 765 -27.09 18.85 -43.50
C GLU A 765 -25.75 19.12 -44.19
N MET A 766 -25.60 18.67 -45.44
CA MET A 766 -24.57 19.19 -46.33
C MET A 766 -25.13 20.45 -46.99
N LEU A 767 -24.46 21.56 -46.72
CA LEU A 767 -24.63 22.84 -47.41
C LEU A 767 -24.66 22.62 -48.93
N ASN A 768 -25.72 23.13 -49.58
CA ASN A 768 -25.91 23.28 -51.03
C ASN A 768 -26.36 22.03 -51.83
N GLN A 769 -27.65 21.67 -51.73
CA GLN A 769 -28.48 21.24 -52.86
C GLN A 769 -29.96 21.18 -52.43
N GLU A 770 -30.87 21.61 -53.30
CA GLU A 770 -32.32 21.60 -53.05
C GLU A 770 -32.86 20.18 -52.81
N PRO A 771 -33.94 20.03 -52.02
CA PRO A 771 -34.53 18.74 -51.70
C PRO A 771 -35.36 18.21 -52.88
N GLU A 772 -34.72 17.56 -53.85
CA GLU A 772 -35.43 16.75 -54.84
C GLU A 772 -35.67 15.32 -54.32
N LEU A 773 -36.92 15.11 -53.86
CA LEU A 773 -37.71 13.87 -54.00
C LEU A 773 -36.95 12.53 -54.04
N LEU A 774 -36.75 11.92 -52.87
CA LEU A 774 -36.81 10.46 -52.73
C LEU A 774 -37.59 10.08 -51.46
N ALA A 775 -38.82 9.61 -51.69
CA ALA A 775 -39.59 8.77 -50.78
C ALA A 775 -38.72 7.57 -50.35
N THR A 776 -38.61 7.20 -49.08
CA THR A 776 -39.67 6.76 -48.17
C THR A 776 -39.08 6.79 -46.76
N ASP A 777 -39.85 7.31 -45.80
CA ASP A 777 -39.61 7.14 -44.37
C ASP A 777 -39.36 5.65 -44.05
N ARG A 778 -38.10 5.21 -43.91
CA ARG A 778 -37.75 3.99 -43.20
C ARG A 778 -37.18 4.32 -41.82
N PHE A 779 -37.85 5.20 -41.09
CA PHE A 779 -37.86 5.07 -39.64
C PHE A 779 -38.85 3.95 -39.34
N ASP A 780 -38.40 2.87 -38.71
CA ASP A 780 -39.34 1.85 -38.25
C ASP A 780 -40.14 2.46 -37.09
N LYS A 781 -41.32 3.02 -37.40
CA LYS A 781 -42.24 3.71 -36.46
C LYS A 781 -42.69 2.82 -35.28
N HIS A 782 -42.22 1.59 -35.20
CA HIS A 782 -42.62 0.57 -34.24
C HIS A 782 -41.67 0.41 -33.05
N CYS A 783 -40.49 1.03 -33.05
CA CYS A 783 -39.58 0.99 -31.89
C CYS A 783 -40.00 2.00 -30.82
N GLN A 784 -40.32 1.51 -29.61
CA GLN A 784 -40.94 2.31 -28.54
C GLN A 784 -40.11 2.39 -27.27
N TYR A 785 -39.10 1.53 -27.05
CA TYR A 785 -38.18 1.58 -25.91
C TYR A 785 -38.82 1.88 -24.53
N THR A 786 -40.03 1.37 -24.30
CA THR A 786 -40.88 1.74 -23.14
C THR A 786 -40.28 1.38 -21.77
N ASP A 787 -39.42 0.36 -21.73
CA ASP A 787 -38.75 -0.13 -20.51
C ASP A 787 -37.28 0.33 -20.41
N LEU A 788 -36.84 1.27 -21.26
CA LEU A 788 -35.47 1.74 -21.27
C LEU A 788 -35.14 2.56 -20.02
N ARG A 789 -34.07 2.17 -19.32
CA ARG A 789 -33.63 2.72 -18.04
C ARG A 789 -32.30 3.46 -18.14
N SER A 790 -31.45 2.98 -19.05
CA SER A 790 -30.13 3.54 -19.28
C SER A 790 -29.81 3.57 -20.77
N LEU A 791 -29.53 4.77 -21.28
CA LEU A 791 -28.96 4.98 -22.60
C LEU A 791 -27.61 5.68 -22.46
N ARG A 792 -26.52 4.99 -22.79
CA ARG A 792 -25.17 5.56 -22.72
C ARG A 792 -24.61 5.73 -24.13
N LEU A 793 -24.37 6.98 -24.53
CA LEU A 793 -23.80 7.33 -25.82
C LEU A 793 -22.49 8.10 -25.59
N ARG A 794 -21.36 7.41 -25.67
CA ARG A 794 -20.06 8.06 -25.42
C ARG A 794 -19.47 8.70 -26.69
N ARG A 795 -19.53 7.98 -27.80
CA ARG A 795 -18.99 8.43 -29.11
C ARG A 795 -20.04 8.38 -30.22
N ALA A 796 -21.21 7.84 -29.94
CA ALA A 796 -22.31 7.71 -30.88
C ALA A 796 -23.23 8.94 -30.80
N MET A 797 -23.16 9.81 -31.80
CA MET A 797 -23.99 11.01 -31.83
C MET A 797 -25.36 10.68 -32.44
N ILE A 798 -26.43 11.02 -31.73
CA ILE A 798 -27.81 10.92 -32.23
C ILE A 798 -28.40 12.34 -32.31
N PRO A 799 -28.97 12.75 -33.45
CA PRO A 799 -29.60 14.06 -33.57
C PRO A 799 -30.71 14.29 -32.52
N PRO A 800 -30.79 15.46 -31.87
CA PRO A 800 -31.70 15.72 -30.74
C PRO A 800 -33.17 15.41 -31.04
N LEU A 801 -33.70 15.84 -32.20
CA LEU A 801 -35.08 15.58 -32.62
C LEU A 801 -35.42 14.10 -32.76
N LYS A 802 -34.41 13.28 -33.09
CA LYS A 802 -34.57 11.84 -33.24
C LYS A 802 -34.44 11.12 -31.91
N LEU A 803 -33.50 11.57 -31.09
CA LEU A 803 -33.37 11.09 -29.71
C LEU A 803 -34.66 11.38 -28.92
N GLN A 804 -35.30 12.52 -29.15
CA GLN A 804 -36.61 12.85 -28.55
C GLN A 804 -37.69 11.83 -28.91
N LYS A 805 -37.75 11.39 -30.17
CA LYS A 805 -38.71 10.36 -30.62
C LYS A 805 -38.41 8.99 -30.01
N VAL A 806 -37.13 8.66 -29.82
CA VAL A 806 -36.71 7.39 -29.21
C VAL A 806 -37.02 7.36 -27.71
N LEU A 807 -36.79 8.47 -27.01
CA LEU A 807 -36.92 8.55 -25.56
C LEU A 807 -38.30 8.99 -25.08
N SER A 808 -39.20 9.45 -25.95
CA SER A 808 -40.51 9.99 -25.56
C SER A 808 -41.29 9.03 -24.65
N ASP A 809 -41.31 7.75 -25.01
CA ASP A 809 -42.08 6.74 -24.30
C ASP A 809 -41.38 6.32 -22.99
N ALA A 810 -40.04 6.30 -22.97
CA ALA A 810 -39.23 6.00 -21.79
C ALA A 810 -39.25 7.13 -20.75
N LEU A 811 -39.31 8.38 -21.21
CA LEU A 811 -39.51 9.56 -20.35
C LEU A 811 -40.94 9.58 -19.81
N ALA A 812 -41.94 9.31 -20.64
CA ALA A 812 -43.33 9.20 -20.21
C ALA A 812 -43.53 8.10 -19.15
N SER A 813 -42.77 7.01 -19.21
CA SER A 813 -42.80 5.94 -18.20
C SER A 813 -42.01 6.28 -16.92
N ASN A 814 -41.23 7.37 -16.92
CA ASN A 814 -40.36 7.81 -15.82
C ASN A 814 -39.38 6.73 -15.34
N LYS A 815 -39.02 5.79 -16.21
CA LYS A 815 -38.09 4.68 -15.93
C LYS A 815 -36.65 5.01 -16.29
N LEU A 816 -36.43 5.95 -17.21
CA LEU A 816 -35.11 6.38 -17.66
C LEU A 816 -34.38 7.14 -16.55
N HIS A 817 -33.35 6.52 -15.96
CA HIS A 817 -32.56 7.11 -14.89
C HIS A 817 -31.12 7.50 -15.31
N THR A 818 -30.62 6.94 -16.40
CA THR A 818 -29.27 7.21 -16.91
C THR A 818 -29.32 7.64 -18.38
N LEU A 819 -28.70 8.79 -18.69
CA LEU A 819 -28.56 9.29 -20.06
C LEU A 819 -27.16 9.87 -20.30
N ASP A 820 -26.38 9.26 -21.20
CA ASP A 820 -25.12 9.88 -21.66
C ASP A 820 -25.30 10.47 -23.06
N LEU A 821 -24.77 11.66 -23.30
CA LEU A 821 -24.86 12.43 -24.55
C LEU A 821 -23.46 12.73 -25.10
N ALA A 822 -23.27 12.45 -26.40
CA ALA A 822 -22.09 12.82 -27.17
C ALA A 822 -22.39 14.05 -28.04
N PHE A 823 -21.49 15.04 -28.01
CA PHE A 823 -21.70 16.34 -28.66
C PHE A 823 -21.05 16.43 -30.05
N PRO A 824 -21.59 17.29 -30.95
CA PRO A 824 -20.96 17.60 -32.22
C PRO A 824 -19.78 18.56 -32.04
N LEU A 825 -18.76 18.41 -32.89
CA LEU A 825 -17.66 19.36 -33.03
C LEU A 825 -18.04 20.51 -33.96
N ASP A 826 -17.39 21.66 -33.77
CA ASP A 826 -17.65 22.84 -34.59
C ASP A 826 -17.20 22.61 -36.05
N PRO A 827 -18.04 22.96 -37.04
CA PRO A 827 -17.63 23.00 -38.44
C PRO A 827 -16.44 23.94 -38.67
N GLN A 828 -15.65 23.67 -39.69
CA GLN A 828 -14.49 24.50 -40.03
C GLN A 828 -14.93 25.95 -40.31
N GLY A 829 -14.40 26.91 -39.54
CA GLY A 829 -14.72 28.34 -39.65
C GLY A 829 -15.90 28.82 -38.78
N ALA A 830 -16.58 27.94 -38.05
CA ALA A 830 -17.60 28.33 -37.09
C ALA A 830 -16.97 28.91 -35.80
N PRO A 831 -17.67 29.82 -35.09
CA PRO A 831 -17.23 30.27 -33.76
C PRO A 831 -17.10 29.10 -32.79
N GLU A 832 -16.02 29.08 -32.00
CA GLU A 832 -15.74 28.02 -31.04
C GLU A 832 -16.90 27.84 -30.03
N GLY A 833 -17.36 26.60 -29.92
CA GLY A 833 -18.43 26.16 -29.04
C GLY A 833 -19.85 26.42 -29.53
N ALA A 834 -20.02 26.89 -30.77
CA ALA A 834 -21.34 27.15 -31.35
C ALA A 834 -22.16 25.86 -31.53
N ALA A 835 -21.53 24.76 -31.99
CA ALA A 835 -22.19 23.49 -32.22
C ALA A 835 -22.68 22.85 -30.91
N SER A 836 -21.84 22.81 -29.87
CA SER A 836 -22.26 22.26 -28.57
C SER A 836 -23.31 23.14 -27.89
N THR A 837 -23.26 24.46 -28.07
CA THR A 837 -24.28 25.38 -27.54
C THR A 837 -25.64 25.14 -28.20
N ARG A 838 -25.67 25.05 -29.53
CA ARG A 838 -26.88 24.67 -30.27
C ARG A 838 -27.38 23.30 -29.85
N HIS A 839 -26.48 22.34 -29.64
CA HIS A 839 -26.83 21.00 -29.20
C HIS A 839 -27.55 20.98 -27.84
N ILE A 840 -27.13 21.79 -26.85
CA ILE A 840 -27.87 21.95 -25.58
C ILE A 840 -29.25 22.58 -25.80
N HIS A 841 -29.32 23.61 -26.65
CA HIS A 841 -30.58 24.28 -26.95
C HIS A 841 -31.60 23.31 -27.57
N ASP A 842 -31.15 22.48 -28.52
CA ASP A 842 -32.00 21.49 -29.19
C ASP A 842 -32.39 20.33 -28.26
N HIS A 843 -31.70 20.15 -27.14
CA HIS A 843 -32.06 19.24 -26.05
C HIS A 843 -32.94 19.88 -24.96
N ALA A 844 -33.51 21.06 -25.19
CA ALA A 844 -34.36 21.74 -24.20
C ALA A 844 -35.56 20.91 -23.73
N TRP A 845 -36.04 19.96 -24.54
CA TRP A 845 -37.11 19.04 -24.20
C TRP A 845 -36.78 18.06 -23.06
N LEU A 846 -35.51 17.88 -22.68
CA LEU A 846 -35.10 17.11 -21.51
C LEU A 846 -35.19 17.91 -20.19
N ARG A 847 -35.36 19.23 -20.25
CA ARG A 847 -35.35 20.07 -19.05
C ARG A 847 -36.53 19.75 -18.14
N GLY A 848 -36.25 19.55 -16.85
CA GLY A 848 -37.30 19.27 -15.85
C GLY A 848 -37.63 17.80 -15.65
N GLU A 849 -36.97 16.89 -16.37
CA GLU A 849 -37.25 15.45 -16.28
C GLU A 849 -36.83 14.86 -14.91
N PRO A 850 -37.77 14.34 -14.10
CA PRO A 850 -37.48 13.89 -12.74
C PRO A 850 -36.89 12.49 -12.67
N GLY A 851 -37.01 11.69 -13.73
CA GLY A 851 -36.49 10.31 -13.77
C GLY A 851 -34.97 10.25 -13.82
N ILE A 852 -34.33 11.24 -14.43
CA ILE A 852 -32.89 11.25 -14.71
C ILE A 852 -32.09 11.54 -13.44
N ARG A 853 -31.24 10.58 -13.06
CA ARG A 853 -30.35 10.64 -11.89
C ARG A 853 -28.87 10.69 -12.26
N CYS A 854 -28.52 10.20 -13.44
CA CYS A 854 -27.16 10.12 -13.93
C CYS A 854 -27.06 10.67 -15.35
N ILE A 855 -26.15 11.62 -15.57
CA ILE A 855 -25.85 12.15 -16.90
C ILE A 855 -24.37 11.97 -17.22
N GLY A 856 -24.06 11.49 -18.43
CA GLY A 856 -22.72 11.50 -19.00
C GLY A 856 -22.61 12.49 -20.16
N LEU A 857 -21.53 13.25 -20.24
CA LEU A 857 -21.30 14.22 -21.31
C LEU A 857 -19.90 14.00 -21.90
N SER A 858 -19.86 13.83 -23.22
CA SER A 858 -18.62 13.59 -23.96
C SER A 858 -18.50 14.37 -25.26
N GLU A 859 -17.26 14.53 -25.75
CA GLU A 859 -16.94 15.18 -27.04
C GLU A 859 -17.44 16.64 -27.17
N PHE A 860 -17.71 17.33 -26.06
CA PHE A 860 -18.24 18.71 -26.08
C PHE A 860 -17.13 19.76 -26.10
N ARG A 861 -17.40 20.90 -26.74
CA ARG A 861 -16.60 22.13 -26.67
C ARG A 861 -17.53 23.31 -26.49
N PHE A 862 -17.39 24.09 -25.43
CA PHE A 862 -18.09 25.38 -25.30
C PHE A 862 -17.07 26.51 -25.38
N ARG A 863 -17.56 27.74 -25.54
CA ARG A 863 -16.73 28.93 -25.72
C ARG A 863 -15.73 29.10 -24.57
N ALA A 864 -14.47 29.37 -24.92
CA ALA A 864 -13.45 29.72 -23.95
C ALA A 864 -13.79 31.02 -23.21
N TYR A 865 -13.66 31.03 -21.88
CA TYR A 865 -13.82 32.21 -21.00
C TYR A 865 -15.20 32.91 -21.11
N PRO A 866 -16.28 32.27 -20.62
CA PRO A 866 -17.58 32.93 -20.49
C PRO A 866 -17.44 34.16 -19.59
N LYS A 867 -17.92 35.32 -20.06
CA LYS A 867 -17.84 36.60 -19.32
C LYS A 867 -18.93 36.73 -18.27
N THR A 868 -20.00 35.96 -18.40
CA THR A 868 -21.15 35.94 -17.49
C THR A 868 -21.58 34.49 -17.23
N ASP A 869 -22.23 34.24 -16.08
CA ASP A 869 -22.78 32.91 -15.77
C ASP A 869 -23.87 32.50 -16.78
N ASP A 870 -24.56 33.48 -17.38
CA ASP A 870 -25.58 33.28 -18.41
C ASP A 870 -25.00 32.82 -19.77
N GLU A 871 -23.70 33.04 -20.02
CA GLU A 871 -22.99 32.50 -21.18
C GLU A 871 -22.65 31.01 -21.01
N MET A 872 -22.80 30.45 -19.79
CA MET A 872 -22.59 29.04 -19.49
C MET A 872 -23.89 28.23 -19.56
N TYR A 873 -24.24 27.79 -20.78
CA TYR A 873 -25.47 27.03 -21.04
C TYR A 873 -25.54 25.68 -20.30
N LEU A 874 -24.41 25.00 -20.13
CA LEU A 874 -24.35 23.66 -19.54
C LEU A 874 -24.78 23.62 -18.05
N PRO A 875 -24.27 24.48 -17.14
CA PRO A 875 -24.76 24.57 -15.77
C PRO A 875 -26.29 24.74 -15.68
N SER A 876 -26.87 25.66 -16.46
CA SER A 876 -28.33 25.90 -16.45
C SER A 876 -29.13 24.69 -16.91
N PHE A 877 -28.59 23.90 -17.85
CA PHE A 877 -29.20 22.69 -18.36
C PHE A 877 -29.17 21.59 -17.30
N LEU A 878 -28.00 21.35 -16.69
CA LEU A 878 -27.85 20.34 -15.63
C LEU A 878 -28.64 20.69 -14.35
N ALA A 879 -28.78 21.98 -14.03
CA ALA A 879 -29.60 22.45 -12.91
C ALA A 879 -31.10 22.18 -13.09
N SER A 880 -31.57 21.96 -14.32
CA SER A 880 -32.99 21.71 -14.60
C SER A 880 -33.46 20.32 -14.17
N PHE A 881 -32.55 19.37 -13.89
CA PHE A 881 -32.87 18.01 -13.49
C PHE A 881 -32.97 17.93 -11.95
N PRO A 882 -34.16 17.73 -11.36
CA PRO A 882 -34.36 17.85 -9.92
C PRO A 882 -33.69 16.74 -9.10
N ASN A 883 -33.47 15.56 -9.70
CA ASN A 883 -32.93 14.37 -9.04
C ASN A 883 -31.53 13.97 -9.57
N LEU A 884 -30.80 14.88 -10.21
CA LEU A 884 -29.47 14.59 -10.74
C LEU A 884 -28.45 14.42 -9.60
N GLU A 885 -27.89 13.22 -9.47
CA GLU A 885 -26.95 12.87 -8.41
C GLU A 885 -25.53 12.58 -8.93
N VAL A 886 -25.41 12.06 -10.15
CA VAL A 886 -24.15 11.59 -10.72
C VAL A 886 -23.89 12.26 -12.07
N LEU A 887 -22.69 12.82 -12.23
CA LEU A 887 -22.24 13.41 -13.49
C LEU A 887 -20.94 12.75 -13.96
N GLU A 888 -20.91 12.25 -15.19
CA GLU A 888 -19.67 11.90 -15.89
C GLU A 888 -19.37 13.00 -16.91
N ILE A 889 -18.22 13.67 -16.80
CA ILE A 889 -17.87 14.81 -17.66
C ILE A 889 -16.46 14.66 -18.23
N ASN A 890 -16.37 14.35 -19.52
CA ASN A 890 -15.11 14.00 -20.18
C ASN A 890 -15.06 14.56 -21.61
N SER A 891 -14.16 15.50 -21.88
CA SER A 891 -13.90 15.98 -23.24
C SER A 891 -12.41 16.12 -23.49
N SER A 892 -11.93 15.63 -24.64
CA SER A 892 -10.54 15.82 -25.10
C SER A 892 -10.30 17.21 -25.71
N HIS A 893 -11.37 18.00 -25.90
CA HIS A 893 -11.32 19.30 -26.56
C HIS A 893 -11.22 20.47 -25.57
N TYR A 894 -11.00 20.18 -24.29
CA TYR A 894 -10.94 21.18 -23.22
C TYR A 894 -9.56 21.24 -22.58
N ASP A 895 -9.09 22.46 -22.29
CA ASP A 895 -7.96 22.67 -21.40
C ASP A 895 -8.35 22.36 -19.93
N HIS A 896 -7.37 21.93 -19.13
CA HIS A 896 -7.58 21.56 -17.74
C HIS A 896 -8.17 22.69 -16.90
N ARG A 897 -7.69 23.93 -17.09
CA ARG A 897 -8.15 25.10 -16.33
C ARG A 897 -9.58 25.46 -16.70
N GLU A 898 -9.89 25.45 -18.00
CA GLU A 898 -11.21 25.78 -18.52
C GLU A 898 -12.27 24.79 -18.02
N LEU A 899 -11.96 23.49 -18.05
CA LEU A 899 -12.88 22.48 -17.55
C LEU A 899 -13.11 22.59 -16.04
N CYS A 900 -12.09 22.98 -15.25
CA CYS A 900 -12.27 23.26 -13.83
C CYS A 900 -13.29 24.38 -13.58
N ILE A 901 -13.23 25.46 -14.37
CA ILE A 901 -14.17 26.58 -14.27
C ILE A 901 -15.60 26.13 -14.58
N VAL A 902 -15.77 25.32 -15.63
CA VAL A 902 -17.08 24.76 -16.00
C VAL A 902 -17.63 23.86 -14.89
N VAL A 903 -16.81 22.96 -14.33
CA VAL A 903 -17.23 22.08 -13.23
C VAL A 903 -17.58 22.88 -11.97
N GLU A 904 -16.82 23.93 -11.65
CA GLU A 904 -17.14 24.82 -10.53
C GLU A 904 -18.49 25.52 -10.74
N ALA A 905 -18.77 26.02 -11.95
CA ALA A 905 -20.07 26.62 -12.27
C ALA A 905 -21.22 25.62 -12.15
N ILE A 906 -21.02 24.36 -12.57
CA ILE A 906 -22.01 23.27 -12.41
C ILE A 906 -22.28 23.02 -10.93
N LEU A 907 -21.25 22.95 -10.08
CA LEU A 907 -21.40 22.69 -8.64
C LEU A 907 -22.19 23.78 -7.91
N LYS A 908 -22.14 25.04 -8.39
CA LYS A 908 -22.89 26.16 -7.79
C LYS A 908 -24.41 26.04 -7.99
N VAL A 909 -24.84 25.36 -9.05
CA VAL A 909 -26.26 25.32 -9.47
C VAL A 909 -26.88 23.92 -9.39
N THR A 910 -26.11 22.89 -9.04
CA THR A 910 -26.57 21.50 -8.96
C THR A 910 -26.38 20.90 -7.56
N ARG A 911 -27.04 19.77 -7.29
CA ARG A 911 -26.93 19.03 -6.02
C ARG A 911 -26.31 17.63 -6.23
N LEU A 912 -25.17 17.61 -6.92
CA LEU A 912 -24.47 16.36 -7.24
C LEU A 912 -23.92 15.68 -5.98
N LYS A 913 -23.89 14.35 -5.99
CA LYS A 913 -23.19 13.53 -4.98
C LYS A 913 -21.85 13.04 -5.50
N LYS A 914 -21.72 12.80 -6.81
CA LYS A 914 -20.55 12.19 -7.42
C LYS A 914 -20.23 12.73 -8.81
N ILE A 915 -18.95 12.97 -9.08
CA ILE A 915 -18.44 13.37 -10.39
C ILE A 915 -17.36 12.38 -10.85
N TYR A 916 -17.51 11.85 -12.06
CA TYR A 916 -16.51 11.05 -12.77
C TYR A 916 -15.84 11.90 -13.85
N GLN A 917 -14.51 11.99 -13.83
CA GLN A 917 -13.75 12.70 -14.85
C GLN A 917 -12.35 12.11 -15.03
N LYS A 918 -11.85 12.14 -16.26
CA LYS A 918 -10.49 11.71 -16.65
C LYS A 918 -9.73 12.75 -17.49
N THR A 919 -10.30 13.93 -17.72
CA THR A 919 -9.65 14.98 -18.52
C THR A 919 -8.64 15.78 -17.67
N VAL A 920 -9.04 16.27 -16.50
CA VAL A 920 -8.24 17.17 -15.65
C VAL A 920 -7.30 16.40 -14.72
N HIS A 921 -6.01 16.45 -14.99
CA HIS A 921 -4.97 15.80 -14.18
C HIS A 921 -3.90 16.78 -13.64
N GLY A 922 -2.99 16.27 -12.81
CA GLY A 922 -1.91 17.05 -12.21
C GLY A 922 -2.40 18.08 -11.19
N GLU A 923 -1.74 19.23 -11.12
CA GLU A 923 -2.06 20.31 -10.16
C GLU A 923 -3.53 20.77 -10.26
N TRP A 924 -4.06 20.91 -11.48
CA TRP A 924 -5.46 21.27 -11.70
C TRP A 924 -6.43 20.19 -11.21
N GLY A 925 -6.05 18.92 -11.30
CA GLY A 925 -6.83 17.81 -10.73
C GLY A 925 -6.91 17.88 -9.21
N ASP A 926 -5.81 18.25 -8.54
CA ASP A 926 -5.77 18.45 -7.09
C ASP A 926 -6.59 19.67 -6.66
N GLN A 927 -6.54 20.76 -7.44
CA GLN A 927 -7.37 21.94 -7.22
C GLN A 927 -8.86 21.60 -7.38
N LEU A 928 -9.22 20.90 -8.44
CA LEU A 928 -10.59 20.44 -8.68
C LEU A 928 -11.09 19.56 -7.53
N ARG A 929 -10.27 18.62 -7.03
CA ARG A 929 -10.60 17.79 -5.87
C ARG A 929 -10.90 18.62 -4.63
N LYS A 930 -10.12 19.68 -4.37
CA LYS A 930 -10.38 20.60 -3.25
C LYS A 930 -11.69 21.37 -3.42
N VAL A 931 -12.00 21.86 -4.64
CA VAL A 931 -13.25 22.60 -4.93
C VAL A 931 -14.47 21.70 -4.80
N VAL A 932 -14.41 20.50 -5.38
CA VAL A 932 -15.49 19.50 -5.32
C VAL A 932 -15.74 19.05 -3.87
N GLY A 933 -14.67 18.84 -3.10
CA GLY A 933 -14.74 18.48 -1.68
C GLY A 933 -15.40 19.55 -0.80
N LYS A 934 -15.23 20.84 -1.09
CA LYS A 934 -15.93 21.93 -0.38
C LYS A 934 -17.45 21.88 -0.54
N HIS A 935 -17.94 21.31 -1.64
CA HIS A 935 -19.37 21.17 -1.92
C HIS A 935 -19.93 19.82 -1.44
N GLY A 936 -19.14 18.99 -0.75
CA GLY A 936 -19.56 17.68 -0.25
C GLY A 936 -19.73 16.62 -1.34
N VAL A 937 -19.15 16.82 -2.52
CA VAL A 937 -19.26 15.93 -3.68
C VAL A 937 -18.03 15.02 -3.76
N GLU A 938 -18.21 13.76 -4.17
CA GLU A 938 -17.12 12.81 -4.38
C GLU A 938 -16.54 12.95 -5.81
N LEU A 939 -15.25 13.30 -5.93
CA LEU A 939 -14.55 13.32 -7.22
C LEU A 939 -13.82 11.99 -7.45
N VAL A 940 -14.28 11.24 -8.45
CA VAL A 940 -13.69 9.96 -8.88
C VAL A 940 -12.90 10.17 -10.17
N TRP A 941 -11.63 9.76 -10.15
CA TRP A 941 -10.79 9.77 -11.34
C TRP A 941 -11.13 8.57 -12.23
N GLY A 942 -11.38 8.83 -13.52
CA GLY A 942 -11.71 7.81 -14.50
C GLY A 942 -13.15 7.88 -15.00
N ASP A 943 -13.50 6.87 -15.77
CA ASP A 943 -14.81 6.70 -16.36
C ASP A 943 -15.80 6.10 -15.35
N ARG A 944 -17.09 6.38 -15.50
CA ARG A 944 -18.12 5.70 -14.69
C ARG A 944 -18.08 4.20 -14.99
N PRO A 945 -17.92 3.33 -13.96
CA PRO A 945 -17.73 1.90 -14.18
C PRO A 945 -18.90 1.29 -14.93
N ARG A 946 -18.59 0.44 -15.92
CA ARG A 946 -19.56 -0.38 -16.65
C ARG A 946 -19.67 -1.72 -15.94
N GLN A 947 -20.59 -1.82 -14.98
CA GLN A 947 -20.83 -3.05 -14.23
C GLN A 947 -21.25 -4.17 -15.20
N TRP A 948 -20.69 -5.36 -15.02
CA TRP A 948 -21.04 -6.55 -15.78
C TRP A 948 -21.00 -7.80 -14.88
N PRO A 949 -22.02 -8.67 -14.90
CA PRO A 949 -23.34 -8.44 -15.52
C PRO A 949 -24.09 -7.26 -14.92
N LEU A 950 -24.99 -6.66 -15.69
CA LEU A 950 -25.88 -5.59 -15.22
C LEU A 950 -26.96 -6.17 -14.29
N GLU A 951 -27.35 -5.43 -13.26
CA GLU A 951 -28.51 -5.77 -12.45
C GLU A 951 -29.76 -5.34 -13.23
N VAL A 952 -30.39 -6.32 -13.85
CA VAL A 952 -31.58 -6.12 -14.67
C VAL A 952 -32.77 -6.38 -13.78
N GLU A 953 -33.64 -5.39 -13.58
CA GLU A 953 -34.80 -5.57 -12.71
C GLU A 953 -35.88 -6.36 -13.47
N GLU A 954 -36.53 -7.27 -12.74
CA GLU A 954 -37.59 -8.13 -13.28
C GLU A 954 -38.84 -7.36 -13.69
#